data_AF-A0A9N8H232-F1
#
_entry.id   AF-A0A9N8H232-F1
#
_cell.length_a   1.000
_cell.length_b   1.000
_cell.length_c   1.000
_cell.angle_alpha   90.00
_cell.angle_beta   90.00
_cell.angle_gamma   90.00
#
_symmetry.space_group_name_H-M   'P 1'
#
loop_
_entity.id
_entity.type
_entity.pdbx_description
1 polymer ?
#
loop_
_entity_poly.entity_id
_entity_poly.type
_entity_poly.pdbx_seq_one_letter_code
_entity_poly.pdbx_strand_id
1 'polypeptide(L)'
;MGKSDSKLDRYLNGLVLASTFVVVLLVPDHLAAMLLPYLAISEQRVTTIAVDKNTGHLLNVDVAGLSQNCTNAWKSHQQTTAEKATATTTKTTTTYPGDGVCSLVPADKSSSHLWNEHLTEILHAASSLEEEDIASHLVTSKLLQFLTPSRYLEIGHRAQPSRQAWGNLLEKVHARMTSKDAPVVRVVVFGAVPHSCSNNHHEPNEEQGQDCLWPVRLEHLINSMLRSGDADKKRKIVKITPKFHPLVPVTTEFDTAIVKNGLWKQQPDVIISSFTAEDMYLPKRGWDTATDINYYHHRRQVIQEFIRACLDLQPCPRQQSPLLINIDDYVVGNAHNNQLVQLGPVLAETTQARVLQLLSDYYGTALVSYAEVVRKLVYASKNLHSPLVQNLAKTLSSSDRQHGTVDSEYLGPIAMTLTLAYSFLKYTVTYCSDQAIHKSDEENPIIALSIRQLAETVPPQLNTDLCLTNVTKFWEEEHQHRNEHCSGAELVARATAATTSSCAFAFWGSTQATEQDLEGYLTKFVSDKRGWEARPGGQLVATQNGAAVSFTFPVPSASQQQKRWSIQLFSTVKDAAASSVASKLKWEVSARGKRRSRRLEQQQNATSTSTSGIVEGTHDSPHTVALPSTIWLDNLQGMVPSHVDLKLELVEGDEFEIVAMMFCSSDSKN
;
A
#
# COMPACT_ATOMS: atom_id res chain seq x y z
N MET A 1 69.73 -12.95 -27.62
CA MET A 1 69.43 -14.39 -27.48
C MET A 1 69.65 -14.79 -26.04
N GLY A 2 68.60 -15.36 -25.41
CA GLY A 2 68.67 -16.17 -24.19
C GLY A 2 69.09 -15.48 -22.88
N LYS A 3 68.14 -15.28 -21.98
CA LYS A 3 68.28 -15.72 -20.58
C LYS A 3 66.90 -15.85 -19.91
N SER A 4 66.63 -17.09 -19.54
CA SER A 4 65.65 -17.52 -18.54
C SER A 4 66.02 -16.89 -17.21
N ASP A 5 65.06 -16.31 -16.50
CA ASP A 5 65.09 -16.27 -15.05
C ASP A 5 63.66 -16.40 -14.47
N SER A 6 63.60 -17.28 -13.49
CA SER A 6 62.44 -17.87 -12.84
C SER A 6 61.61 -16.87 -12.05
N LYS A 7 60.32 -16.76 -12.37
CA LYS A 7 59.30 -16.14 -11.50
C LYS A 7 58.76 -17.13 -10.46
N LEU A 8 59.67 -17.85 -9.80
CA LEU A 8 59.37 -18.65 -8.59
C LEU A 8 59.82 -17.93 -7.31
N ASP A 9 60.39 -16.72 -7.41
CA ASP A 9 60.86 -15.92 -6.25
C ASP A 9 59.98 -14.70 -5.91
N ARG A 10 58.74 -14.64 -6.39
CA ARG A 10 57.74 -13.67 -5.88
C ARG A 10 56.66 -14.30 -5.00
N TYR A 11 56.72 -15.61 -4.79
CA TYR A 11 55.71 -16.34 -4.01
C TYR A 11 55.99 -16.44 -2.51
N LEU A 12 57.07 -15.82 -1.99
CA LEU A 12 57.48 -16.00 -0.59
C LEU A 12 57.55 -14.74 0.29
N ASN A 13 57.15 -13.57 -0.22
CA ASN A 13 56.98 -12.36 0.60
C ASN A 13 55.52 -11.92 0.81
N GLY A 14 54.54 -12.70 0.34
CA GLY A 14 53.11 -12.43 0.55
C GLY A 14 52.45 -13.24 1.66
N LEU A 15 53.14 -14.24 2.24
CA LEU A 15 52.52 -15.23 3.12
C LEU A 15 52.75 -15.01 4.62
N VAL A 16 53.44 -13.93 5.01
CA VAL A 16 53.70 -13.58 6.43
C VAL A 16 52.90 -12.35 6.90
N LEU A 17 52.13 -11.70 6.00
CA LEU A 17 51.22 -10.60 6.36
C LEU A 17 49.72 -10.99 6.37
N ALA A 18 49.39 -12.21 5.95
CA ALA A 18 48.01 -12.71 5.92
C ALA A 18 47.55 -13.40 7.22
N SER A 19 48.45 -13.66 8.17
CA SER A 19 48.12 -14.34 9.43
C SER A 19 47.94 -13.40 10.63
N THR A 20 48.26 -12.11 10.49
CA THR A 20 48.04 -11.10 11.55
C THR A 20 46.75 -10.28 11.33
N PHE A 21 46.16 -10.32 10.12
CA PHE A 21 44.96 -9.55 9.79
C PHE A 21 43.63 -10.31 10.06
N VAL A 22 43.68 -11.62 10.28
CA VAL A 22 42.48 -12.45 10.52
C VAL A 22 42.07 -12.48 12.00
N VAL A 23 42.92 -12.00 12.92
CA VAL A 23 42.58 -11.90 14.36
C VAL A 23 42.02 -10.52 14.75
N VAL A 24 42.15 -9.49 13.89
CA VAL A 24 41.65 -8.13 14.17
C VAL A 24 40.22 -7.89 13.66
N LEU A 25 39.68 -8.76 12.80
CA LEU A 25 38.31 -8.64 12.28
C LEU A 25 37.25 -9.45 13.04
N LEU A 26 37.59 -10.00 14.22
CA LEU A 26 36.66 -10.77 15.06
C LEU A 26 36.55 -10.30 16.51
N VAL A 27 36.93 -9.05 16.84
CA VAL A 27 36.63 -8.46 18.16
C VAL A 27 36.22 -6.99 18.03
N PRO A 28 34.92 -6.67 17.84
CA PRO A 28 34.48 -5.28 17.82
C PRO A 28 34.34 -4.65 19.22
N ASP A 29 34.23 -5.46 20.27
CA ASP A 29 33.65 -4.98 21.55
C ASP A 29 34.67 -4.47 22.59
N HIS A 30 35.98 -4.51 22.33
CA HIS A 30 37.00 -4.04 23.29
C HIS A 30 37.82 -2.82 22.87
N LEU A 31 37.82 -2.46 21.59
CA LEU A 31 38.56 -1.27 21.13
C LEU A 31 37.77 0.03 21.35
N ALA A 32 36.42 -0.04 21.26
CA ALA A 32 35.55 1.12 21.47
C ALA A 32 35.49 1.56 22.95
N ALA A 33 35.66 0.63 23.89
CA ALA A 33 35.67 0.94 25.33
C ALA A 33 36.99 1.60 25.79
N MET A 34 38.11 1.39 25.08
CA MET A 34 39.40 2.00 25.46
C MET A 34 39.59 3.43 24.96
N LEU A 35 38.85 3.87 23.93
CA LEU A 35 39.05 5.17 23.28
C LEU A 35 38.04 6.24 23.71
N LEU A 36 37.03 5.88 24.51
CA LEU A 36 36.02 6.82 25.02
C LEU A 36 36.55 7.97 25.92
N PRO A 37 37.69 7.86 26.65
CA PRO A 37 38.17 8.99 27.46
C PRO A 37 38.81 10.14 26.67
N TYR A 38 39.05 9.98 25.36
CA TYR A 38 39.86 10.93 24.58
C TYR A 38 39.05 11.87 23.65
N LEU A 39 37.72 11.84 23.71
CA LEU A 39 36.85 12.64 22.81
C LEU A 39 35.96 13.66 23.55
N ALA A 40 36.50 14.30 24.58
CA ALA A 40 35.97 15.57 25.06
C ALA A 40 36.94 16.67 24.64
N ILE A 41 36.57 17.51 23.66
CA ILE A 41 36.86 18.96 23.58
C ILE A 41 36.17 19.59 22.35
N SER A 42 35.34 20.59 22.68
CA SER A 42 34.84 21.79 21.99
C SER A 42 34.28 21.79 20.56
N GLU A 43 33.08 22.39 20.50
CA GLU A 43 32.35 22.96 19.38
C GLU A 43 33.19 23.90 18.49
N GLN A 44 33.23 23.64 17.17
CA GLN A 44 33.16 24.65 16.10
C GLN A 44 33.10 23.97 14.72
N ARG A 45 32.19 24.48 13.86
CA ARG A 45 32.02 24.28 12.40
C ARG A 45 32.55 22.97 11.81
N VAL A 46 31.61 22.08 11.43
CA VAL A 46 31.92 20.86 10.68
C VAL A 46 32.26 21.19 9.23
N THR A 47 33.54 21.41 8.95
CA THR A 47 34.17 20.99 7.70
C THR A 47 34.80 19.62 7.98
N THR A 48 34.46 18.60 7.19
CA THR A 48 35.03 17.25 7.37
C THR A 48 36.49 17.27 6.90
N ILE A 49 37.42 17.39 7.84
CA ILE A 49 38.84 17.40 7.54
C ILE A 49 39.34 15.95 7.49
N ALA A 50 39.83 15.51 6.33
CA ALA A 50 40.59 14.27 6.22
C ALA A 50 42.08 14.57 6.42
N VAL A 51 42.77 13.80 7.26
CA VAL A 51 44.22 13.93 7.46
C VAL A 51 44.92 12.85 6.63
N ASP A 52 45.84 13.27 5.77
CA ASP A 52 46.71 12.34 5.05
C ASP A 52 47.59 11.59 6.07
N LYS A 53 47.50 10.25 6.08
CA LYS A 53 48.15 9.41 7.11
C LYS A 53 49.68 9.39 7.03
N ASN A 54 50.26 9.79 5.91
CA ASN A 54 51.71 9.76 5.71
C ASN A 54 52.36 11.13 5.96
N THR A 55 51.59 12.22 5.81
CA THR A 55 52.12 13.59 5.86
C THR A 55 51.50 14.46 6.95
N GLY A 56 50.38 14.06 7.54
CA GLY A 56 49.69 14.82 8.59
C GLY A 56 48.99 16.09 8.11
N HIS A 57 48.98 16.36 6.80
CA HIS A 57 48.32 17.54 6.24
C HIS A 57 46.80 17.37 6.16
N LEU A 58 46.08 18.46 6.46
CA LEU A 58 44.62 18.57 6.38
C LEU A 58 44.21 18.71 4.91
N LEU A 59 43.53 17.69 4.38
CA LEU A 59 42.92 17.72 3.04
C LEU A 59 41.51 18.29 3.14
N ASN A 60 41.28 19.35 2.36
CA ASN A 60 39.94 19.88 2.12
C ASN A 60 39.31 19.01 1.02
N VAL A 61 38.52 18.02 1.43
CA VAL A 61 37.93 17.06 0.48
C VAL A 61 36.56 17.57 0.08
N ASP A 62 36.41 17.90 -1.20
CA ASP A 62 35.11 18.16 -1.82
C ASP A 62 34.20 16.93 -1.65
N VAL A 63 32.94 17.16 -1.25
CA VAL A 63 31.94 16.12 -1.01
C VAL A 63 31.69 15.28 -2.27
N ALA A 64 31.86 15.86 -3.46
CA ALA A 64 31.87 15.12 -4.72
C ALA A 64 32.96 14.04 -4.76
N GLY A 65 34.14 14.32 -4.19
CA GLY A 65 35.26 13.38 -4.07
C GLY A 65 34.97 12.22 -3.11
N LEU A 66 34.20 12.45 -2.05
CA LEU A 66 33.78 11.39 -1.10
C LEU A 66 32.78 10.42 -1.72
N SER A 67 31.80 10.93 -2.48
CA SER A 67 30.86 10.11 -3.25
C SER A 67 31.60 9.27 -4.30
N GLN A 68 32.53 9.89 -5.03
CA GLN A 68 33.37 9.21 -6.01
C GLN A 68 34.23 8.12 -5.37
N ASN A 69 34.82 8.39 -4.19
CA ASN A 69 35.66 7.42 -3.48
C ASN A 69 34.86 6.23 -2.94
N CYS A 70 33.64 6.44 -2.43
CA CYS A 70 32.77 5.32 -2.02
C CYS A 70 32.38 4.45 -3.23
N THR A 71 32.04 5.10 -4.35
CA THR A 71 31.74 4.41 -5.61
C THR A 71 32.94 3.62 -6.12
N ASN A 72 34.15 4.18 -6.04
CA ASN A 72 35.39 3.53 -6.46
C ASN A 72 35.76 2.36 -5.53
N ALA A 73 35.60 2.51 -4.22
CA ALA A 73 35.86 1.43 -3.25
C ALA A 73 34.89 0.26 -3.44
N TRP A 74 33.61 0.54 -3.70
CA TRP A 74 32.62 -0.48 -4.04
C TRP A 74 32.95 -1.18 -5.37
N LYS A 75 33.29 -0.42 -6.42
CA LYS A 75 33.73 -0.96 -7.72
C LYS A 75 34.97 -1.86 -7.57
N SER A 76 35.94 -1.46 -6.74
CA SER A 76 37.14 -2.26 -6.46
C SER A 76 36.82 -3.56 -5.72
N HIS A 77 35.86 -3.55 -4.80
CA HIS A 77 35.39 -4.76 -4.11
C HIS A 77 34.64 -5.71 -5.07
N GLN A 78 33.82 -5.18 -5.98
CA GLN A 78 33.19 -5.98 -7.02
C GLN A 78 34.20 -6.56 -8.01
N GLN A 79 35.19 -5.77 -8.45
CA GLN A 79 36.26 -6.22 -9.35
C GLN A 79 37.11 -7.31 -8.72
N THR A 80 37.50 -7.20 -7.45
CA THR A 80 38.28 -8.25 -6.77
C THR A 80 37.50 -9.56 -6.59
N THR A 81 36.17 -9.50 -6.55
CA THR A 81 35.30 -10.69 -6.52
C THR A 81 35.10 -11.29 -7.92
N ALA A 82 35.05 -10.45 -8.96
CA ALA A 82 34.93 -10.86 -10.35
C ALA A 82 36.25 -11.38 -10.96
N GLU A 83 37.40 -10.82 -10.59
CA GLU A 83 38.72 -11.20 -11.09
C GLU A 83 39.20 -12.56 -10.55
N LYS A 84 38.61 -13.04 -9.44
CA LYS A 84 38.80 -14.44 -9.00
C LYS A 84 38.00 -15.46 -9.82
N ALA A 85 37.12 -15.02 -10.72
CA ALA A 85 36.26 -15.87 -11.54
C ALA A 85 36.63 -15.87 -13.04
N THR A 86 37.65 -15.14 -13.47
CA THR A 86 38.06 -15.04 -14.88
C THR A 86 38.96 -16.20 -15.31
N ALA A 87 38.35 -17.38 -15.48
CA ALA A 87 38.72 -18.27 -16.56
C ALA A 87 37.94 -17.86 -17.81
N THR A 88 38.66 -17.54 -18.88
CA THR A 88 38.16 -17.05 -20.18
C THR A 88 37.12 -18.00 -20.77
N THR A 89 35.87 -17.81 -20.39
CA THR A 89 34.70 -18.44 -21.02
C THR A 89 33.92 -17.29 -21.61
N THR A 90 33.77 -17.27 -22.94
CA THR A 90 32.80 -16.44 -23.65
C THR A 90 31.41 -16.83 -23.12
N LYS A 91 30.99 -16.20 -22.01
CA LYS A 91 29.66 -16.40 -21.42
C LYS A 91 28.66 -15.75 -22.35
N THR A 92 28.11 -16.52 -23.27
CA THR A 92 26.77 -16.26 -23.79
C THR A 92 25.83 -16.16 -22.60
N THR A 93 25.37 -14.95 -22.28
CA THR A 93 24.34 -14.74 -21.26
C THR A 93 23.12 -15.55 -21.69
N THR A 94 22.82 -16.61 -20.95
CA THR A 94 21.65 -17.43 -21.22
C THR A 94 20.41 -16.63 -20.82
N THR A 95 19.60 -16.22 -21.79
CA THR A 95 18.27 -15.63 -21.55
C THR A 95 17.20 -16.71 -21.66
N TYR A 96 16.02 -16.46 -21.09
CA TYR A 96 14.89 -17.35 -21.29
C TYR A 96 14.41 -17.28 -22.75
N PRO A 97 14.10 -18.41 -23.42
CA PRO A 97 13.65 -18.42 -24.79
C PRO A 97 12.23 -17.82 -24.95
N GLY A 98 12.05 -16.89 -25.89
CA GLY A 98 10.74 -16.32 -26.30
C GLY A 98 10.74 -14.81 -26.53
N ASP A 99 9.59 -14.26 -26.96
CA ASP A 99 9.40 -12.84 -27.33
C ASP A 99 8.69 -12.01 -26.22
N GLY A 100 8.96 -12.28 -24.94
CA GLY A 100 8.29 -11.61 -23.81
C GLY A 100 9.25 -11.03 -22.77
N VAL A 101 8.75 -10.51 -21.64
CA VAL A 101 9.60 -9.94 -20.56
C VAL A 101 10.70 -10.89 -20.11
N CYS A 102 10.43 -12.20 -20.08
CA CYS A 102 11.42 -13.17 -19.62
C CYS A 102 12.67 -13.24 -20.51
N SER A 103 12.61 -12.88 -21.79
CA SER A 103 13.82 -12.81 -22.62
C SER A 103 14.73 -11.64 -22.26
N LEU A 104 14.21 -10.64 -21.54
CA LEU A 104 14.98 -9.53 -20.96
C LEU A 104 15.64 -9.91 -19.63
N VAL A 105 15.20 -11.00 -19.00
CA VAL A 105 15.72 -11.45 -17.71
C VAL A 105 16.80 -12.53 -17.94
N PRO A 106 18.04 -12.32 -17.47
CA PRO A 106 19.07 -13.35 -17.57
C PRO A 106 18.67 -14.59 -16.74
N ALA A 107 18.69 -15.77 -17.35
CA ALA A 107 18.25 -17.01 -16.72
C ALA A 107 19.24 -17.53 -15.66
N ASP A 108 20.50 -17.08 -15.70
CA ASP A 108 21.57 -17.48 -14.79
C ASP A 108 21.73 -16.53 -13.59
N LYS A 109 20.91 -15.47 -13.48
CA LYS A 109 21.04 -14.44 -12.45
C LYS A 109 19.84 -14.43 -11.50
N SER A 110 20.11 -14.37 -10.20
CA SER A 110 19.09 -14.17 -9.18
C SER A 110 18.64 -12.71 -9.10
N SER A 111 17.49 -12.45 -8.49
CA SER A 111 17.01 -11.09 -8.21
C SER A 111 18.03 -10.26 -7.41
N SER A 112 18.69 -10.90 -6.43
CA SER A 112 19.73 -10.27 -5.61
C SER A 112 20.99 -9.93 -6.43
N HIS A 113 21.34 -10.74 -7.44
CA HIS A 113 22.43 -10.42 -8.36
C HIS A 113 22.07 -9.22 -9.24
N LEU A 114 20.90 -9.26 -9.90
CA LEU A 114 20.44 -8.18 -10.78
C LEU A 114 20.30 -6.85 -10.04
N TRP A 115 19.80 -6.88 -8.80
CA TRP A 115 19.73 -5.70 -7.94
C TRP A 115 21.10 -5.07 -7.69
N ASN A 116 22.11 -5.88 -7.36
CA ASN A 116 23.46 -5.40 -7.06
C ASN A 116 24.21 -4.93 -8.32
N GLU A 117 23.92 -5.53 -9.47
CA GLU A 117 24.45 -5.13 -10.78
C GLU A 117 23.94 -3.74 -11.17
N HIS A 118 22.66 -3.44 -10.91
CA HIS A 118 22.01 -2.18 -11.25
C HIS A 118 21.89 -1.19 -10.09
N LEU A 119 22.72 -1.34 -9.04
CA LEU A 119 22.61 -0.52 -7.83
C LEU A 119 22.80 0.97 -8.10
N THR A 120 23.63 1.32 -9.10
CA THR A 120 23.90 2.72 -9.46
C THR A 120 22.68 3.37 -10.11
N GLU A 121 22.04 2.66 -11.04
CA GLU A 121 20.81 3.08 -11.70
C GLU A 121 19.65 3.19 -10.71
N ILE A 122 19.54 2.23 -9.79
CA ILE A 122 18.55 2.25 -8.70
C ILE A 122 18.77 3.47 -7.80
N LEU A 123 20.01 3.73 -7.37
CA LEU A 123 20.33 4.89 -6.54
C LEU A 123 19.98 6.19 -7.26
N HIS A 124 20.36 6.33 -8.53
CA HIS A 124 20.06 7.51 -9.33
C HIS A 124 18.54 7.71 -9.49
N ALA A 125 17.82 6.65 -9.84
CA ALA A 125 16.38 6.71 -10.07
C ALA A 125 15.57 6.93 -8.77
N ALA A 126 16.01 6.39 -7.63
CA ALA A 126 15.34 6.58 -6.34
C ALA A 126 15.60 7.95 -5.71
N SER A 127 16.72 8.60 -6.06
CA SER A 127 17.11 9.93 -5.55
C SER A 127 16.63 11.09 -6.42
N SER A 128 16.39 10.85 -7.71
CA SER A 128 16.04 11.84 -8.75
C SER A 128 14.56 12.19 -8.74
N LEU A 129 14.15 13.24 -8.03
CA LEU A 129 12.91 13.97 -8.36
C LEU A 129 13.20 15.41 -8.72
N GLU A 130 14.21 16.01 -8.09
CA GLU A 130 14.86 17.25 -8.53
C GLU A 130 16.39 17.06 -8.43
N GLU A 131 17.16 17.58 -9.40
CA GLU A 131 18.62 17.39 -9.51
C GLU A 131 19.43 18.00 -8.34
N GLU A 132 18.79 18.74 -7.43
CA GLU A 132 19.46 19.52 -6.37
C GLU A 132 19.36 18.92 -4.95
N ASP A 133 18.61 17.83 -4.73
CA ASP A 133 18.45 17.27 -3.38
C ASP A 133 19.59 16.31 -3.00
N ILE A 134 20.75 16.89 -2.68
CA ILE A 134 21.93 16.19 -2.15
C ILE A 134 21.58 15.35 -0.91
N ALA A 135 20.60 15.79 -0.09
CA ALA A 135 20.19 15.08 1.11
C ALA A 135 19.45 13.78 0.75
N SER A 136 18.50 13.82 -0.18
CA SER A 136 17.82 12.62 -0.71
C SER A 136 18.83 11.61 -1.28
N HIS A 137 19.82 12.06 -2.05
CA HIS A 137 20.86 11.18 -2.59
C HIS A 137 21.72 10.54 -1.48
N LEU A 138 22.17 11.34 -0.49
CA LEU A 138 22.96 10.83 0.63
C LEU A 138 22.16 9.84 1.49
N VAL A 139 20.88 10.15 1.77
CA VAL A 139 19.96 9.30 2.51
C VAL A 139 19.73 7.99 1.78
N THR A 140 19.42 8.05 0.48
CA THR A 140 19.22 6.85 -0.36
C THR A 140 20.48 6.00 -0.42
N SER A 141 21.64 6.62 -0.60
CA SER A 141 22.94 5.92 -0.62
C SER A 141 23.20 5.21 0.71
N LYS A 142 22.98 5.89 1.85
CA LYS A 142 23.09 5.27 3.17
C LYS A 142 22.08 4.13 3.31
N LEU A 143 20.81 4.35 2.98
CA LEU A 143 19.78 3.31 3.06
C LEU A 143 20.15 2.07 2.25
N LEU A 144 20.64 2.22 1.02
CA LEU A 144 21.06 1.10 0.16
C LEU A 144 22.26 0.31 0.72
N GLN A 145 23.13 0.93 1.53
CA GLN A 145 24.19 0.20 2.23
C GLN A 145 23.62 -0.77 3.29
N PHE A 146 22.46 -0.43 3.87
CA PHE A 146 21.80 -1.28 4.85
C PHE A 146 20.79 -2.21 4.19
N LEU A 147 19.86 -1.67 3.40
CA LEU A 147 18.80 -2.35 2.66
C LEU A 147 19.35 -3.14 1.46
N THR A 148 20.19 -4.11 1.76
CA THR A 148 20.70 -5.07 0.78
C THR A 148 19.76 -6.26 0.68
N PRO A 149 19.66 -6.91 -0.51
CA PRO A 149 18.87 -8.12 -0.69
C PRO A 149 19.16 -9.20 0.36
N SER A 150 20.45 -9.48 0.59
CA SER A 150 20.91 -10.55 1.49
C SER A 150 20.64 -10.30 2.97
N ARG A 151 20.30 -9.08 3.38
CA ARG A 151 20.07 -8.75 4.79
C ARG A 151 18.62 -8.39 5.10
N TYR A 152 18.00 -7.52 4.30
CA TYR A 152 16.71 -6.92 4.65
C TYR A 152 15.68 -6.96 3.52
N LEU A 153 16.03 -6.74 2.26
CA LEU A 153 14.96 -6.67 1.23
C LEU A 153 14.30 -8.04 0.97
N GLU A 154 15.03 -9.16 1.11
CA GLU A 154 14.44 -10.49 0.91
C GLU A 154 13.37 -10.86 1.95
N ILE A 155 13.45 -10.34 3.18
CA ILE A 155 12.47 -10.64 4.24
C ILE A 155 11.15 -9.88 4.06
N GLY A 156 11.17 -8.78 3.30
CA GLY A 156 9.97 -8.02 2.98
C GLY A 156 9.07 -8.74 1.97
N HIS A 157 9.59 -9.72 1.23
CA HIS A 157 8.76 -10.55 0.38
C HIS A 157 8.08 -11.66 1.21
N ARG A 158 6.74 -11.65 1.24
CA ARG A 158 5.95 -12.51 2.14
C ARG A 158 5.01 -13.48 1.41
N ALA A 159 4.36 -13.03 0.34
CA ALA A 159 3.52 -13.89 -0.51
C ALA A 159 3.71 -13.54 -1.98
N GLN A 160 3.69 -14.54 -2.86
CA GLN A 160 3.81 -14.35 -4.31
C GLN A 160 2.43 -14.15 -4.94
N PRO A 161 2.32 -13.28 -5.96
CA PRO A 161 1.10 -13.20 -6.75
C PRO A 161 0.89 -14.49 -7.52
N SER A 162 -0.36 -14.78 -7.88
CA SER A 162 -0.65 -15.87 -8.80
C SER A 162 0.15 -15.70 -10.10
N ARG A 163 0.70 -16.81 -10.60
CA ARG A 163 1.51 -16.82 -11.83
C ARG A 163 0.78 -16.18 -13.00
N GLN A 164 -0.52 -16.46 -13.14
CA GLN A 164 -1.35 -15.89 -14.20
C GLN A 164 -1.48 -14.37 -14.08
N ALA A 165 -1.81 -13.84 -12.90
CA ALA A 165 -1.97 -12.39 -12.72
C ALA A 165 -0.65 -11.64 -12.96
N TRP A 166 0.47 -12.15 -12.43
CA TRP A 166 1.78 -11.56 -12.66
C TRP A 166 2.23 -11.65 -14.13
N GLY A 167 2.02 -12.80 -14.77
CA GLY A 167 2.33 -12.98 -16.19
C GLY A 167 1.58 -12.01 -17.10
N ASN A 168 0.27 -11.87 -16.88
CA ASN A 168 -0.57 -10.92 -17.62
C ASN A 168 -0.07 -9.47 -17.44
N LEU A 169 0.34 -9.10 -16.22
CA LEU A 169 0.91 -7.78 -15.95
C LEU A 169 2.21 -7.59 -16.73
N LEU A 170 3.12 -8.57 -16.70
CA LEU A 170 4.39 -8.51 -17.44
C LEU A 170 4.17 -8.39 -18.95
N GLU A 171 3.19 -9.09 -19.52
CA GLU A 171 2.82 -8.96 -20.93
C GLU A 171 2.35 -7.55 -21.28
N LYS A 172 1.49 -6.94 -20.43
CA LYS A 172 1.06 -5.53 -20.61
C LYS A 172 2.25 -4.57 -20.51
N VAL A 173 3.14 -4.77 -19.55
CA VAL A 173 4.37 -3.99 -19.41
C VAL A 173 5.23 -4.12 -20.66
N HIS A 174 5.44 -5.34 -21.16
CA HIS A 174 6.22 -5.59 -22.38
C HIS A 174 5.61 -4.92 -23.60
N ALA A 175 4.32 -5.12 -23.84
CA ALA A 175 3.59 -4.48 -24.94
C ALA A 175 3.71 -2.95 -24.86
N ARG A 176 3.63 -2.40 -23.64
CA ARG A 176 3.80 -0.96 -23.41
C ARG A 176 5.24 -0.49 -23.53
N MET A 177 6.25 -1.34 -23.35
CA MET A 177 7.66 -1.05 -23.63
C MET A 177 7.97 -1.10 -25.13
N THR A 178 7.33 -1.99 -25.89
CA THR A 178 7.58 -2.18 -27.32
C THR A 178 6.75 -1.25 -28.20
N SER A 179 5.48 -0.98 -27.85
CA SER A 179 4.57 -0.09 -28.61
C SER A 179 4.01 1.10 -27.81
N LYS A 180 4.07 2.31 -28.39
CA LYS A 180 3.50 3.54 -27.79
C LYS A 180 1.97 3.55 -27.86
N ASP A 181 1.38 2.69 -28.68
CA ASP A 181 -0.07 2.56 -28.83
C ASP A 181 -0.68 1.60 -27.80
N ALA A 182 0.14 0.72 -27.21
CA ALA A 182 -0.29 -0.13 -26.10
C ALA A 182 -0.63 0.74 -24.88
N PRO A 183 -1.66 0.39 -24.09
CA PRO A 183 -2.09 1.20 -22.95
C PRO A 183 -1.03 1.26 -21.84
N VAL A 184 -0.98 2.39 -21.13
CA VAL A 184 -0.17 2.54 -19.91
C VAL A 184 -0.70 1.59 -18.84
N VAL A 185 0.18 0.89 -18.13
CA VAL A 185 -0.20 0.05 -16.99
C VAL A 185 -0.68 0.94 -15.85
N ARG A 186 -1.93 0.76 -15.42
CA ARG A 186 -2.58 1.57 -14.40
C ARG A 186 -2.49 0.89 -13.04
N VAL A 187 -1.82 1.56 -12.11
CA VAL A 187 -1.71 1.13 -10.71
C VAL A 187 -2.52 2.09 -9.87
N VAL A 188 -3.41 1.56 -9.04
CA VAL A 188 -4.14 2.34 -8.04
C VAL A 188 -3.63 1.94 -6.66
N VAL A 189 -3.30 2.93 -5.83
CA VAL A 189 -2.82 2.69 -4.45
C VAL A 189 -3.87 3.18 -3.48
N PHE A 190 -4.28 2.34 -2.55
CA PHE A 190 -5.17 2.66 -1.45
C PHE A 190 -4.43 2.60 -0.10
N GLY A 191 -4.95 3.30 0.91
CA GLY A 191 -4.33 3.44 2.23
C GLY A 191 -3.38 4.64 2.33
N ALA A 192 -2.63 4.69 3.43
CA ALA A 192 -1.93 5.89 3.85
C ALA A 192 -0.70 6.08 2.98
N VAL A 193 -0.55 7.33 2.61
CA VAL A 193 0.71 7.85 2.13
C VAL A 193 0.97 9.06 3.04
N PRO A 194 2.09 9.10 3.78
CA PRO A 194 2.39 10.21 4.67
C PRO A 194 2.12 11.55 3.97
N HIS A 195 1.23 12.37 4.53
CA HIS A 195 0.63 13.52 3.83
C HIS A 195 1.56 14.73 3.67
N SER A 196 2.71 14.76 4.35
CA SER A 196 3.66 15.86 4.20
C SER A 196 5.04 15.37 3.83
N CYS A 197 5.57 16.00 2.82
CA CYS A 197 7.00 16.09 2.59
C CYS A 197 7.47 17.53 2.73
N SER A 198 6.77 18.25 3.59
CA SER A 198 6.99 19.65 3.85
C SER A 198 7.12 19.81 5.35
N ASN A 199 8.35 20.08 5.77
CA ASN A 199 8.67 20.66 7.07
C ASN A 199 7.99 22.03 7.32
N ASN A 200 7.37 22.63 6.30
CA ASN A 200 6.67 23.90 6.39
C ASN A 200 5.16 23.68 6.26
N HIS A 201 4.46 23.73 7.39
CA HIS A 201 3.00 23.70 7.50
C HIS A 201 2.28 24.92 6.87
N HIS A 202 2.97 25.73 6.06
CA HIS A 202 2.39 26.91 5.43
C HIS A 202 2.13 26.65 3.95
N GLU A 203 0.87 26.34 3.69
CA GLU A 203 0.19 26.29 2.38
C GLU A 203 0.81 25.33 1.35
N PRO A 204 0.26 24.11 1.20
CA PRO A 204 0.66 23.24 0.11
C PRO A 204 0.22 23.89 -1.21
N ASN A 205 1.17 24.36 -2.01
CA ASN A 205 0.94 24.40 -3.45
C ASN A 205 0.71 22.95 -3.89
N GLU A 206 -0.53 22.60 -4.25
CA GLU A 206 -1.05 21.23 -4.45
C GLU A 206 -0.21 20.35 -5.40
N GLU A 207 0.58 20.94 -6.29
CA GLU A 207 1.38 20.22 -7.29
C GLU A 207 2.81 19.91 -6.86
N GLN A 208 3.44 20.69 -5.98
CA GLN A 208 4.87 20.55 -5.66
C GLN A 208 5.16 19.59 -4.48
N GLY A 209 4.16 19.30 -3.65
CA GLY A 209 4.33 18.44 -2.46
C GLY A 209 4.19 16.93 -2.70
N GLN A 210 3.89 16.47 -3.93
CA GLN A 210 3.56 15.06 -4.19
C GLN A 210 4.76 14.18 -4.57
N ASP A 211 5.87 14.78 -5.03
CA ASP A 211 6.96 14.02 -5.64
C ASP A 211 7.64 13.06 -4.66
N CYS A 212 7.82 13.52 -3.44
CA CYS A 212 8.37 12.76 -2.33
C CYS A 212 7.58 11.52 -1.88
N LEU A 213 6.30 11.39 -2.26
CA LEU A 213 5.43 10.31 -1.84
C LEU A 213 5.94 8.99 -2.42
N TRP A 214 5.92 7.91 -1.62
CA TRP A 214 6.45 6.61 -2.08
C TRP A 214 5.79 6.09 -3.37
N PRO A 215 4.47 6.29 -3.65
CA PRO A 215 3.88 5.86 -4.92
C PRO A 215 4.46 6.62 -6.11
N VAL A 216 4.78 7.90 -5.94
CA VAL A 216 5.35 8.75 -7.00
C VAL A 216 6.81 8.37 -7.23
N ARG A 217 7.59 8.18 -6.15
CA ARG A 217 8.96 7.64 -6.22
C ARG A 217 9.01 6.27 -6.89
N LEU A 218 8.06 5.39 -6.59
CA LEU A 218 7.94 4.08 -7.22
C LEU A 218 7.57 4.18 -8.70
N GLU A 219 6.64 5.08 -9.08
CA GLU A 219 6.31 5.35 -10.50
C GLU A 219 7.58 5.78 -11.25
N HIS A 220 8.34 6.72 -10.69
CA HIS A 220 9.56 7.24 -11.31
C HIS A 220 10.64 6.16 -11.41
N LEU A 221 10.92 5.44 -10.32
CA LEU A 221 11.89 4.35 -10.30
C LEU A 221 11.57 3.29 -11.35
N ILE A 222 10.33 2.78 -11.40
CA ILE A 222 9.93 1.75 -12.37
C ILE A 222 10.06 2.28 -13.79
N ASN A 223 9.54 3.47 -14.08
CA ASN A 223 9.63 4.05 -15.41
C ASN A 223 11.09 4.33 -15.83
N SER A 224 11.95 4.75 -14.90
CA SER A 224 13.37 4.95 -15.17
C SER A 224 14.08 3.63 -15.50
N MET A 225 13.82 2.58 -14.73
CA MET A 225 14.46 1.27 -14.91
C MET A 225 13.99 0.55 -16.18
N LEU A 226 12.74 0.74 -16.60
CA LEU A 226 12.18 0.09 -17.79
C LEU A 226 12.45 0.84 -19.10
N ARG A 227 12.99 2.07 -19.06
CA ARG A 227 13.33 2.82 -20.27
C ARG A 227 14.69 2.38 -20.81
N SER A 228 14.71 1.79 -22.00
CA SER A 228 15.98 1.56 -22.72
C SER A 228 16.28 2.74 -23.66
N GLY A 229 17.25 3.58 -23.30
CA GLY A 229 17.84 4.59 -24.20
C GLY A 229 17.21 5.99 -24.18
N ASP A 230 17.93 6.96 -24.78
CA ASP A 230 17.62 8.40 -24.71
C ASP A 230 16.38 8.85 -25.49
N ALA A 231 15.98 8.10 -26.54
CA ALA A 231 14.93 8.53 -27.46
C ALA A 231 13.50 8.46 -26.87
N ASP A 232 13.32 7.78 -25.74
CA ASP A 232 12.01 7.48 -25.15
C ASP A 232 11.81 8.08 -23.73
N LYS A 233 12.61 9.10 -23.35
CA LYS A 233 12.57 9.75 -22.02
C LYS A 233 11.18 10.21 -21.57
N LYS A 234 10.26 10.51 -22.48
CA LYS A 234 8.89 10.97 -22.16
C LYS A 234 7.84 9.85 -22.07
N ARG A 235 8.20 8.61 -22.41
CA ARG A 235 7.24 7.51 -22.42
C ARG A 235 6.97 7.02 -20.99
N LYS A 236 5.69 7.05 -20.58
CA LYS A 236 5.23 6.40 -19.35
C LYS A 236 4.82 4.97 -19.64
N ILE A 237 5.41 4.02 -18.93
CA ILE A 237 5.09 2.58 -18.96
C ILE A 237 4.03 2.28 -17.90
N VAL A 238 4.25 2.82 -16.70
CA VAL A 238 3.35 2.67 -15.55
C VAL A 238 2.87 4.06 -15.10
N LYS A 239 1.59 4.14 -14.71
CA LYS A 239 1.02 5.29 -14.00
C LYS A 239 0.49 4.81 -12.67
N ILE A 240 1.04 5.33 -11.57
CA ILE A 240 0.58 5.08 -10.22
C ILE A 240 -0.31 6.26 -9.80
N THR A 241 -1.53 5.93 -9.37
CA THR A 241 -2.53 6.89 -8.93
C THR A 241 -2.90 6.58 -7.49
N PRO A 242 -2.36 7.31 -6.52
CA PRO A 242 -2.80 7.15 -5.15
C PRO A 242 -4.26 7.62 -4.98
N LYS A 243 -4.99 6.89 -4.15
CA LYS A 243 -6.37 7.11 -3.73
C LYS A 243 -6.36 7.16 -2.20
N PHE A 244 -5.98 8.30 -1.67
CA PHE A 244 -6.05 8.58 -0.23
C PHE A 244 -6.91 9.82 0.01
N HIS A 245 -7.45 9.92 1.22
CA HIS A 245 -8.18 11.10 1.67
C HIS A 245 -7.17 12.08 2.31
N PRO A 246 -7.13 13.36 1.90
CA PRO A 246 -6.07 14.33 2.28
C PRO A 246 -5.99 14.64 3.77
N LEU A 247 -7.11 14.54 4.47
CA LEU A 247 -7.28 15.11 5.82
C LEU A 247 -7.59 14.07 6.90
N VAL A 248 -7.87 12.83 6.49
CA VAL A 248 -8.46 11.84 7.38
C VAL A 248 -7.90 10.46 7.03
N PRO A 249 -7.15 9.82 7.93
CA PRO A 249 -6.87 8.40 7.87
C PRO A 249 -8.13 7.59 7.54
N VAL A 250 -8.09 6.87 6.43
CA VAL A 250 -9.18 6.00 5.98
C VAL A 250 -8.87 4.55 6.34
N THR A 251 -9.92 3.77 6.53
CA THR A 251 -9.84 2.35 6.88
C THR A 251 -9.98 1.47 5.64
N THR A 252 -9.57 0.21 5.75
CA THR A 252 -9.83 -0.79 4.71
C THR A 252 -11.32 -0.85 4.33
N GLU A 253 -12.23 -0.66 5.29
CA GLU A 253 -13.69 -0.67 5.10
C GLU A 253 -14.15 0.47 4.16
N PHE A 254 -13.61 1.67 4.35
CA PHE A 254 -13.92 2.84 3.52
C PHE A 254 -13.57 2.60 2.06
N ASP A 255 -12.34 2.16 1.81
CA ASP A 255 -11.88 1.91 0.46
C ASP A 255 -12.47 0.62 -0.14
N THR A 256 -12.87 -0.36 0.68
CA THR A 256 -13.71 -1.48 0.20
C THR A 256 -15.00 -0.97 -0.41
N ALA A 257 -15.65 0.00 0.24
CA ALA A 257 -16.85 0.62 -0.29
C ALA A 257 -16.57 1.41 -1.58
N ILE A 258 -15.45 2.11 -1.66
CA ILE A 258 -15.01 2.77 -2.90
C ILE A 258 -14.70 1.76 -4.00
N VAL A 259 -14.10 0.61 -3.70
CA VAL A 259 -13.82 -0.41 -4.73
C VAL A 259 -15.12 -1.00 -5.27
N LYS A 260 -16.04 -1.38 -4.38
CA LYS A 260 -17.34 -1.97 -4.75
C LYS A 260 -18.24 -1.00 -5.52
N ASN A 261 -18.22 0.28 -5.13
CA ASN A 261 -19.23 1.26 -5.59
C ASN A 261 -18.65 2.37 -6.46
N GLY A 262 -17.33 2.44 -6.58
CA GLY A 262 -16.62 3.48 -7.30
C GLY A 262 -16.89 3.43 -8.80
N LEU A 263 -17.13 4.60 -9.38
CA LEU A 263 -17.15 4.78 -10.82
C LEU A 263 -15.70 4.82 -11.33
N TRP A 264 -15.17 3.63 -11.63
CA TRP A 264 -13.88 3.48 -12.26
C TRP A 264 -13.93 4.01 -13.69
N LYS A 265 -13.45 5.24 -13.93
CA LYS A 265 -13.32 5.81 -15.29
C LYS A 265 -12.57 4.85 -16.23
N GLN A 266 -11.56 4.17 -15.68
CA GLN A 266 -10.82 3.11 -16.33
C GLN A 266 -10.42 2.06 -15.29
N GLN A 267 -10.43 0.79 -15.69
CA GLN A 267 -10.11 -0.32 -14.81
C GLN A 267 -8.63 -0.33 -14.41
N PRO A 268 -8.28 -0.47 -13.13
CA PRO A 268 -6.88 -0.69 -12.75
C PRO A 268 -6.36 -2.02 -13.31
N ASP A 269 -5.06 -2.06 -13.65
CA ASP A 269 -4.34 -3.31 -13.92
C ASP A 269 -3.74 -3.89 -12.64
N VAL A 270 -3.37 -3.00 -11.71
CA VAL A 270 -2.84 -3.34 -10.39
C VAL A 270 -3.55 -2.49 -9.34
N ILE A 271 -3.91 -3.11 -8.22
CA ILE A 271 -4.33 -2.44 -7.00
C ILE A 271 -3.28 -2.73 -5.94
N ILE A 272 -2.83 -1.69 -5.25
CA ILE A 272 -1.94 -1.80 -4.09
C ILE A 272 -2.74 -1.35 -2.86
N SER A 273 -2.73 -2.16 -1.80
CA SER A 273 -3.41 -1.89 -0.55
C SER A 273 -2.38 -1.65 0.56
N SER A 274 -2.42 -0.49 1.22
CA SER A 274 -1.44 -0.07 2.23
C SER A 274 -2.12 0.49 3.48
N PHE A 275 -3.11 -0.22 4.04
CA PHE A 275 -3.89 0.23 5.22
C PHE A 275 -3.31 -0.16 6.57
N THR A 276 -2.20 -0.91 6.57
CA THR A 276 -1.71 -1.53 7.79
C THR A 276 -1.40 -0.51 8.88
N ALA A 277 -1.00 0.70 8.49
CA ALA A 277 -0.75 1.74 9.47
C ALA A 277 -2.04 2.33 10.08
N GLU A 278 -3.09 2.50 9.28
CA GLU A 278 -4.29 3.21 9.70
C GLU A 278 -5.31 2.32 10.38
N ASP A 279 -5.43 1.07 9.92
CA ASP A 279 -6.24 0.06 10.60
C ASP A 279 -5.73 -0.18 12.03
N MET A 280 -4.43 0.03 12.25
CA MET A 280 -3.78 -0.08 13.56
C MET A 280 -4.06 1.10 14.50
N TYR A 281 -4.69 2.19 14.03
CA TYR A 281 -5.19 3.27 14.89
C TYR A 281 -6.62 3.04 15.40
N LEU A 282 -7.32 2.01 14.91
CA LEU A 282 -8.65 1.58 15.37
C LEU A 282 -8.74 0.93 16.77
N PRO A 283 -7.72 0.22 17.27
CA PRO A 283 -7.84 -0.47 18.54
C PRO A 283 -7.90 0.52 19.70
N LYS A 284 -8.98 0.41 20.47
CA LYS A 284 -9.26 1.24 21.65
C LYS A 284 -8.15 1.11 22.70
N ARG A 285 -7.95 2.18 23.49
CA ARG A 285 -7.17 2.09 24.75
C ARG A 285 -7.71 0.91 25.57
N GLY A 286 -6.86 -0.08 25.85
CA GLY A 286 -7.23 -1.26 26.66
C GLY A 286 -7.15 -2.63 25.98
N TRP A 287 -6.30 -2.81 24.96
CA TRP A 287 -6.06 -4.13 24.37
C TRP A 287 -5.70 -5.21 25.42
N ASP A 288 -6.52 -6.25 25.50
CA ASP A 288 -6.28 -7.49 26.23
C ASP A 288 -6.23 -8.70 25.27
N THR A 289 -5.85 -9.88 25.77
CA THR A 289 -5.76 -11.09 24.94
C THR A 289 -7.10 -11.55 24.33
N ALA A 290 -8.25 -11.19 24.91
CA ALA A 290 -9.55 -11.53 24.35
C ALA A 290 -9.91 -10.58 23.18
N THR A 291 -9.47 -9.32 23.25
CA THR A 291 -9.57 -8.37 22.14
C THR A 291 -8.71 -8.78 20.94
N ASP A 292 -7.64 -9.55 21.11
CA ASP A 292 -6.80 -10.04 20.00
C ASP A 292 -7.55 -11.02 19.08
N ILE A 293 -8.33 -11.96 19.64
CA ILE A 293 -9.11 -12.92 18.82
C ILE A 293 -10.21 -12.21 18.04
N ASN A 294 -10.96 -11.32 18.70
CA ASN A 294 -12.02 -10.56 18.04
C ASN A 294 -11.45 -9.61 16.98
N TYR A 295 -10.33 -8.94 17.28
CA TYR A 295 -9.61 -8.11 16.32
C TYR A 295 -9.13 -8.92 15.12
N TYR A 296 -8.50 -10.07 15.36
CA TYR A 296 -8.07 -10.98 14.30
C TYR A 296 -9.23 -11.37 13.37
N HIS A 297 -10.36 -11.81 13.93
CA HIS A 297 -11.52 -12.21 13.13
C HIS A 297 -12.12 -11.05 12.36
N HIS A 298 -12.26 -9.89 13.01
CA HIS A 298 -12.78 -8.69 12.37
C HIS A 298 -11.86 -8.21 11.23
N ARG A 299 -10.55 -8.09 11.47
CA ARG A 299 -9.58 -7.69 10.42
C ARG A 299 -9.52 -8.72 9.30
N ARG A 300 -9.58 -10.02 9.61
CA ARG A 300 -9.68 -11.07 8.59
C ARG A 300 -10.89 -10.86 7.70
N GLN A 301 -12.07 -10.61 8.28
CA GLN A 301 -13.28 -10.37 7.52
C GLN A 301 -13.14 -9.13 6.63
N VAL A 302 -12.73 -8.00 7.20
CA VAL A 302 -12.62 -6.72 6.49
C VAL A 302 -11.63 -6.79 5.34
N ILE A 303 -10.42 -7.29 5.58
CA ILE A 303 -9.37 -7.41 4.56
C ILE A 303 -9.80 -8.41 3.48
N GLN A 304 -10.47 -9.49 3.86
CA GLN A 304 -11.03 -10.44 2.89
C GLN A 304 -12.10 -9.81 2.02
N GLU A 305 -13.00 -9.00 2.60
CA GLU A 305 -14.02 -8.27 1.84
C GLU A 305 -13.40 -7.28 0.86
N PHE A 306 -12.31 -6.62 1.24
CA PHE A 306 -11.51 -5.76 0.34
C PHE A 306 -10.89 -6.56 -0.81
N ILE A 307 -10.17 -7.65 -0.50
CA ILE A 307 -9.53 -8.51 -1.51
C ILE A 307 -10.57 -9.00 -2.53
N ARG A 308 -11.70 -9.51 -2.04
CA ARG A 308 -12.78 -9.99 -2.89
C ARG A 308 -13.38 -8.88 -3.73
N ALA A 309 -13.62 -7.69 -3.15
CA ALA A 309 -14.08 -6.53 -3.91
C ALA A 309 -13.14 -6.17 -5.07
N CYS A 310 -11.82 -6.23 -4.85
CA CYS A 310 -10.83 -6.00 -5.91
C CYS A 310 -10.87 -7.07 -7.00
N LEU A 311 -10.96 -8.35 -6.62
CA LEU A 311 -11.03 -9.47 -7.57
C LEU A 311 -12.33 -9.46 -8.38
N ASP A 312 -13.43 -9.01 -7.76
CA ASP A 312 -14.77 -8.91 -8.34
C ASP A 312 -14.95 -7.69 -9.25
N LEU A 313 -13.96 -6.80 -9.39
CA LEU A 313 -14.01 -5.70 -10.36
C LEU A 313 -14.15 -6.20 -11.82
N GLN A 314 -13.72 -7.43 -12.09
CA GLN A 314 -13.96 -8.14 -13.35
C GLN A 314 -14.50 -9.55 -13.04
N PRO A 315 -15.81 -9.68 -12.76
CA PRO A 315 -16.35 -10.95 -12.31
C PRO A 315 -16.40 -11.97 -13.43
N CYS A 316 -16.07 -11.64 -14.70
CA CYS A 316 -16.29 -12.55 -15.83
C CYS A 316 -15.00 -13.09 -16.45
N PRO A 317 -14.96 -14.40 -16.81
CA PRO A 317 -13.72 -15.09 -17.20
C PRO A 317 -12.97 -14.49 -18.39
N ARG A 318 -13.65 -13.72 -19.26
CA ARG A 318 -13.03 -13.05 -20.41
C ARG A 318 -12.26 -11.78 -20.04
N GLN A 319 -12.36 -11.34 -18.79
CA GLN A 319 -11.78 -10.12 -18.27
C GLN A 319 -10.83 -10.49 -17.12
N GLN A 320 -9.56 -10.10 -17.25
CA GLN A 320 -8.50 -10.37 -16.26
C GLN A 320 -8.62 -9.47 -15.02
N SER A 321 -9.02 -10.05 -13.89
CA SER A 321 -9.01 -9.35 -12.59
C SER A 321 -7.68 -8.62 -12.35
N PRO A 322 -7.71 -7.42 -11.73
CA PRO A 322 -6.49 -6.68 -11.43
C PRO A 322 -5.59 -7.50 -10.50
N LEU A 323 -4.28 -7.33 -10.67
CA LEU A 323 -3.34 -7.84 -9.68
C LEU A 323 -3.52 -7.08 -8.37
N LEU A 324 -3.75 -7.78 -7.26
CA LEU A 324 -3.75 -7.17 -5.93
C LEU A 324 -2.40 -7.41 -5.22
N ILE A 325 -1.83 -6.33 -4.69
CA ILE A 325 -0.62 -6.34 -3.87
C ILE A 325 -0.94 -5.71 -2.52
N ASN A 326 -0.88 -6.51 -1.46
CA ASN A 326 -1.02 -6.02 -0.10
C ASN A 326 0.34 -5.55 0.44
N ILE A 327 0.33 -4.44 1.18
CA ILE A 327 1.48 -3.87 1.86
C ILE A 327 1.24 -3.91 3.37
N ASP A 328 2.12 -4.62 4.05
CA ASP A 328 2.27 -4.58 5.51
C ASP A 328 3.24 -3.42 5.83
N ASP A 329 2.64 -2.26 6.11
CA ASP A 329 3.31 -0.98 6.42
C ASP A 329 3.64 -0.87 7.92
N TYR A 330 4.70 -0.13 8.25
CA TYR A 330 5.21 0.01 9.61
C TYR A 330 4.62 1.22 10.33
N VAL A 331 3.97 1.03 11.47
CA VAL A 331 3.55 2.13 12.34
C VAL A 331 4.70 2.51 13.28
N VAL A 332 5.49 3.52 12.92
CA VAL A 332 6.43 4.16 13.84
C VAL A 332 5.64 5.17 14.68
N GLY A 333 5.81 5.22 16.01
CA GLY A 333 5.43 6.47 16.71
C GLY A 333 5.28 6.45 18.21
N ASN A 334 4.68 5.42 18.82
CA ASN A 334 4.35 5.50 20.26
C ASN A 334 5.09 4.50 21.16
N ALA A 335 5.79 3.51 20.60
CA ALA A 335 6.42 2.46 21.39
C ALA A 335 7.70 2.91 22.13
N HIS A 336 8.24 4.11 21.87
CA HIS A 336 9.55 4.52 22.40
C HIS A 336 9.51 5.61 23.47
N ASN A 337 8.43 6.40 23.58
CA ASN A 337 8.40 7.50 24.54
C ASN A 337 7.89 7.13 25.94
N ASN A 338 7.36 5.92 26.16
CA ASN A 338 7.02 5.41 27.49
C ASN A 338 7.46 3.96 27.67
N GLN A 339 8.56 3.75 28.39
CA GLN A 339 9.24 2.47 28.66
C GLN A 339 8.41 1.32 29.25
N LEU A 340 7.12 1.51 29.54
CA LEU A 340 6.28 0.57 30.29
C LEU A 340 4.98 0.13 29.61
N VAL A 341 4.61 0.71 28.46
CA VAL A 341 3.36 0.36 27.78
C VAL A 341 3.61 0.40 26.29
N GLN A 342 3.63 -0.78 25.62
CA GLN A 342 3.10 -1.00 24.25
C GLN A 342 3.50 -2.37 23.66
N LEU A 343 3.24 -3.48 24.37
CA LEU A 343 3.13 -4.78 23.70
C LEU A 343 1.96 -4.80 22.70
N GLY A 344 0.90 -4.03 22.99
CA GLY A 344 -0.32 -3.95 22.19
C GLY A 344 -0.09 -3.63 20.70
N PRO A 345 0.48 -2.47 20.33
CA PRO A 345 0.71 -2.10 18.93
C PRO A 345 1.53 -3.12 18.16
N VAL A 346 2.62 -3.62 18.74
CA VAL A 346 3.43 -4.67 18.11
C VAL A 346 2.63 -5.95 17.91
N LEU A 347 1.79 -6.32 18.88
CA LEU A 347 0.96 -7.52 18.80
C LEU A 347 -0.04 -7.41 17.67
N ALA A 348 -0.79 -6.32 17.54
CA ALA A 348 -1.75 -6.28 16.45
C ALA A 348 -1.15 -5.94 15.09
N GLU A 349 0.02 -5.29 15.04
CA GLU A 349 0.80 -5.19 13.81
C GLU A 349 1.16 -6.61 13.34
N THR A 350 1.61 -7.45 14.28
CA THR A 350 1.87 -8.88 14.03
C THR A 350 0.59 -9.63 13.66
N THR A 351 -0.54 -9.37 14.32
CA THR A 351 -1.83 -10.00 14.02
C THR A 351 -2.31 -9.61 12.62
N GLN A 352 -2.20 -8.33 12.24
CA GLN A 352 -2.56 -7.84 10.92
C GLN A 352 -1.64 -8.41 9.83
N ALA A 353 -0.33 -8.44 10.05
CA ALA A 353 0.62 -9.08 9.13
C ALA A 353 0.30 -10.57 8.92
N ARG A 354 -0.10 -11.29 9.97
CA ARG A 354 -0.55 -12.70 9.87
C ARG A 354 -1.84 -12.85 9.07
N VAL A 355 -2.82 -11.95 9.29
CA VAL A 355 -4.07 -11.93 8.52
C VAL A 355 -3.77 -11.68 7.04
N LEU A 356 -2.94 -10.68 6.73
CA LEU A 356 -2.54 -10.36 5.37
C LEU A 356 -1.83 -11.55 4.71
N GLN A 357 -0.89 -12.21 5.40
CA GLN A 357 -0.22 -13.40 4.89
C GLN A 357 -1.22 -14.51 4.56
N LEU A 358 -2.09 -14.86 5.52
CA LEU A 358 -3.09 -15.91 5.36
C LEU A 358 -3.98 -15.64 4.15
N LEU A 359 -4.51 -14.42 4.04
CA LEU A 359 -5.42 -14.06 2.95
C LEU A 359 -4.68 -13.93 1.62
N SER A 360 -3.44 -13.46 1.61
CA SER A 360 -2.64 -13.40 0.38
C SER A 360 -2.32 -14.77 -0.17
N ASP A 361 -1.93 -15.72 0.69
CA ASP A 361 -1.70 -17.11 0.30
C ASP A 361 -3.00 -17.78 -0.18
N TYR A 362 -4.11 -17.53 0.52
CA TYR A 362 -5.41 -18.12 0.19
C TYR A 362 -6.02 -17.59 -1.12
N TYR A 363 -5.92 -16.27 -1.38
CA TYR A 363 -6.45 -15.63 -2.59
C TYR A 363 -5.44 -15.53 -3.75
N GLY A 364 -4.20 -15.98 -3.57
CA GLY A 364 -3.14 -15.86 -4.57
C GLY A 364 -2.76 -14.41 -4.91
N THR A 365 -2.78 -13.53 -3.91
CA THR A 365 -2.40 -12.12 -4.04
C THR A 365 -0.98 -11.89 -3.51
N ALA A 366 -0.29 -10.85 -3.98
CA ALA A 366 1.05 -10.56 -3.49
C ALA A 366 0.99 -9.92 -2.10
N LEU A 367 2.00 -10.18 -1.27
CA LEU A 367 2.22 -9.47 0.00
C LEU A 367 3.67 -9.02 0.11
N VAL A 368 3.84 -7.72 0.35
CA VAL A 368 5.13 -7.10 0.66
C VAL A 368 5.05 -6.48 2.06
N SER A 369 5.93 -6.89 2.96
CA SER A 369 6.04 -6.35 4.32
C SER A 369 7.22 -5.41 4.42
N TYR A 370 6.93 -4.12 4.32
CA TYR A 370 7.88 -3.08 4.70
C TYR A 370 8.12 -3.07 6.20
N ALA A 371 7.08 -3.38 6.98
CA ALA A 371 7.16 -3.51 8.43
C ALA A 371 8.25 -4.48 8.90
N GLU A 372 8.36 -5.68 8.32
CA GLU A 372 9.43 -6.63 8.67
C GLU A 372 10.82 -6.08 8.33
N VAL A 373 10.96 -5.40 7.19
CA VAL A 373 12.22 -4.75 6.78
C VAL A 373 12.64 -3.72 7.82
N VAL A 374 11.72 -2.84 8.23
CA VAL A 374 11.97 -1.79 9.23
C VAL A 374 12.19 -2.37 10.61
N ARG A 375 11.35 -3.30 11.08
CA ARG A 375 11.52 -3.95 12.38
C ARG A 375 12.89 -4.58 12.48
N LYS A 376 13.34 -5.30 11.46
CA LYS A 376 14.70 -5.87 11.47
C LYS A 376 15.75 -4.77 11.46
N LEU A 377 15.55 -3.66 10.75
CA LEU A 377 16.48 -2.53 10.76
C LEU A 377 16.58 -1.83 12.13
N VAL A 378 15.44 -1.61 12.78
CA VAL A 378 15.29 -0.91 14.06
C VAL A 378 15.74 -1.81 15.23
N TYR A 379 15.28 -3.06 15.26
CA TYR A 379 15.54 -4.01 16.35
C TYR A 379 16.83 -4.83 16.18
N ALA A 380 17.53 -4.78 15.04
CA ALA A 380 18.84 -5.45 14.89
C ALA A 380 19.91 -4.90 15.84
N SER A 381 19.73 -3.70 16.40
CA SER A 381 20.66 -3.13 17.36
C SER A 381 20.19 -3.40 18.80
N LYS A 382 20.91 -4.25 19.53
CA LYS A 382 20.72 -4.43 20.99
C LYS A 382 20.94 -3.15 21.79
N ASN A 383 21.57 -2.15 21.19
CA ASN A 383 21.68 -0.82 21.75
C ASN A 383 20.57 0.05 21.16
N LEU A 384 19.84 0.82 21.97
CA LEU A 384 19.00 1.97 21.58
C LEU A 384 19.77 3.08 20.81
N HIS A 385 20.97 2.75 20.33
CA HIS A 385 21.95 3.55 19.65
C HIS A 385 22.32 2.89 18.31
N SER A 386 21.32 2.36 17.59
CA SER A 386 21.54 1.90 16.21
C SER A 386 22.31 2.99 15.47
N PRO A 387 23.50 2.70 14.92
CA PRO A 387 24.28 3.68 14.18
C PRO A 387 23.48 4.29 13.03
N LEU A 388 22.47 3.56 12.52
CA LEU A 388 21.53 4.06 11.54
C LEU A 388 20.68 5.20 12.13
N VAL A 389 19.99 4.95 13.24
CA VAL A 389 19.15 5.94 13.93
C VAL A 389 19.98 7.12 14.43
N GLN A 390 21.17 6.89 14.99
CA GLN A 390 22.05 7.98 15.45
C GLN A 390 22.68 8.78 14.32
N ASN A 391 23.19 8.13 13.26
CA ASN A 391 23.78 8.87 12.15
C ASN A 391 22.71 9.59 11.34
N LEU A 392 21.49 9.07 11.24
CA LEU A 392 20.36 9.78 10.64
C LEU A 392 19.87 10.92 11.52
N ALA A 393 19.67 10.72 12.83
CA ALA A 393 19.32 11.79 13.76
C ALA A 393 20.40 12.88 13.92
N LYS A 394 21.66 12.58 13.59
CA LYS A 394 22.74 13.56 13.49
C LYS A 394 22.75 14.32 12.16
N THR A 395 22.29 13.69 11.08
CA THR A 395 22.22 14.31 9.74
C THR A 395 20.95 15.15 9.59
N LEU A 396 19.86 14.77 10.27
CA LEU A 396 18.61 15.51 10.38
C LEU A 396 18.74 16.58 11.48
N SER A 397 18.07 17.72 11.29
CA SER A 397 18.24 18.92 12.10
C SER A 397 17.94 18.68 13.59
N SER A 398 18.43 19.57 14.48
CA SER A 398 18.28 19.42 15.93
C SER A 398 16.83 19.44 16.44
N SER A 399 15.86 19.92 15.65
CA SER A 399 14.43 19.89 15.99
C SER A 399 13.80 18.49 15.80
N ASP A 400 14.34 17.64 14.93
CA ASP A 400 13.82 16.28 14.67
C ASP A 400 14.35 15.22 15.65
N ARG A 401 15.33 15.59 16.49
CA ARG A 401 15.98 14.66 17.42
C ARG A 401 15.07 14.12 18.51
N GLN A 402 13.95 14.79 18.79
CA GLN A 402 13.04 14.38 19.87
C GLN A 402 12.15 13.18 19.53
N HIS A 403 12.01 12.82 18.25
CA HIS A 403 11.05 11.77 17.86
C HIS A 403 11.69 10.40 17.59
N GLY A 404 13.01 10.29 17.38
CA GLY A 404 13.69 8.99 17.24
C GLY A 404 13.11 8.07 16.16
N THR A 405 12.24 8.58 15.30
CA THR A 405 11.44 7.82 14.36
C THR A 405 12.18 7.72 13.03
N VAL A 406 12.20 6.51 12.46
CA VAL A 406 12.56 6.29 11.04
C VAL A 406 11.51 6.91 10.10
N ASP A 407 10.45 7.48 10.67
CA ASP A 407 9.40 8.30 10.07
C ASP A 407 9.89 9.71 9.69
N SER A 408 11.16 9.82 9.26
CA SER A 408 11.57 11.05 8.59
C SER A 408 10.81 11.11 7.27
N GLU A 409 10.30 12.29 6.92
CA GLU A 409 9.49 12.56 5.70
C GLU A 409 10.10 11.99 4.39
N TYR A 410 11.39 11.66 4.41
CA TYR A 410 12.15 11.12 3.29
C TYR A 410 12.52 9.64 3.45
N LEU A 411 12.89 9.18 4.66
CA LEU A 411 13.41 7.83 4.87
C LEU A 411 12.36 6.75 4.62
N GLY A 412 11.19 6.91 5.22
CA GLY A 412 10.09 5.94 5.12
C GLY A 412 9.70 5.72 3.66
N PRO A 413 9.37 6.81 2.91
CA PRO A 413 8.99 6.69 1.52
C PRO A 413 10.06 6.06 0.61
N ILE A 414 11.35 6.39 0.81
CA ILE A 414 12.45 5.79 0.04
C ILE A 414 12.59 4.29 0.37
N ALA A 415 12.59 3.93 1.65
CA ALA A 415 12.74 2.54 2.07
C ALA A 415 11.56 1.65 1.62
N MET A 416 10.33 2.18 1.67
CA MET A 416 9.13 1.55 1.10
C MET A 416 9.29 1.33 -0.40
N THR A 417 9.70 2.37 -1.13
CA THR A 417 9.94 2.31 -2.58
C THR A 417 10.95 1.22 -2.95
N LEU A 418 12.08 1.16 -2.26
CA LEU A 418 13.12 0.15 -2.49
C LEU A 418 12.64 -1.27 -2.16
N THR A 419 11.85 -1.42 -1.09
CA THR A 419 11.27 -2.71 -0.68
C THR A 419 10.30 -3.25 -1.74
N LEU A 420 9.42 -2.40 -2.24
CA LEU A 420 8.47 -2.75 -3.30
C LEU A 420 9.20 -3.06 -4.61
N ALA A 421 10.15 -2.22 -5.03
CA ALA A 421 10.90 -2.42 -6.26
C ALA A 421 11.68 -3.75 -6.25
N TYR A 422 12.36 -4.08 -5.15
CA TYR A 422 13.04 -5.36 -5.02
C TYR A 422 12.06 -6.54 -5.06
N SER A 423 10.90 -6.41 -4.40
CA SER A 423 9.86 -7.44 -4.43
C SER A 423 9.34 -7.68 -5.84
N PHE A 424 9.12 -6.63 -6.63
CA PHE A 424 8.69 -6.75 -8.04
C PHE A 424 9.75 -7.42 -8.91
N LEU A 425 11.04 -7.09 -8.70
CA LEU A 425 12.14 -7.77 -9.36
C LEU A 425 12.15 -9.26 -9.00
N LYS A 426 11.97 -9.59 -7.72
CA LYS A 426 11.90 -10.97 -7.24
C LYS A 426 10.73 -11.73 -7.87
N TYR A 427 9.52 -11.17 -7.88
CA TYR A 427 8.36 -11.77 -8.55
C TYR A 427 8.64 -12.04 -10.03
N THR A 428 9.29 -11.11 -10.72
CA THR A 428 9.63 -11.25 -12.15
C THR A 428 10.65 -12.38 -12.39
N VAL A 429 11.73 -12.41 -11.61
CA VAL A 429 12.76 -13.45 -11.74
C VAL A 429 12.19 -14.83 -11.42
N THR A 430 11.41 -14.95 -10.34
CA THR A 430 10.75 -16.21 -9.98
C THR A 430 9.77 -16.65 -11.05
N TYR A 431 8.88 -15.76 -11.52
CA TYR A 431 7.95 -16.06 -12.60
C TYR A 431 8.65 -16.59 -13.87
N CYS A 432 9.74 -15.94 -14.28
CA CYS A 432 10.47 -16.36 -15.48
C CYS A 432 11.20 -17.69 -15.29
N SER A 433 11.74 -17.94 -14.09
CA SER A 433 12.33 -19.24 -13.73
C SER A 433 11.28 -20.35 -13.77
N ASP A 434 10.12 -20.13 -13.16
CA ASP A 434 9.01 -21.09 -13.12
C ASP A 434 8.44 -21.35 -14.52
N GLN A 435 8.32 -20.32 -15.36
CA GLN A 435 7.89 -20.45 -16.76
C GLN A 435 8.81 -21.38 -17.56
N ALA A 436 10.12 -21.33 -17.30
CA ALA A 436 11.08 -22.19 -17.99
C ALA A 436 10.95 -23.66 -17.57
N ILE A 437 10.65 -23.92 -16.29
CA ILE A 437 10.42 -25.26 -15.76
C ILE A 437 9.09 -25.81 -16.29
N HIS A 438 8.00 -25.07 -16.17
CA HIS A 438 6.68 -25.59 -16.52
C HIS A 438 6.43 -25.86 -18.01
N LYS A 439 7.20 -25.23 -18.92
CA LYS A 439 7.16 -25.60 -20.35
C LYS A 439 7.56 -27.06 -20.60
N SER A 440 8.25 -27.73 -19.65
CA SER A 440 8.52 -29.17 -19.74
C SER A 440 7.39 -30.06 -19.22
N ASP A 441 6.47 -29.53 -18.40
CA ASP A 441 5.49 -30.32 -17.65
C ASP A 441 4.07 -30.27 -18.25
N GLU A 442 3.79 -29.35 -19.17
CA GLU A 442 2.48 -29.27 -19.88
C GLU A 442 2.17 -30.50 -20.74
N GLU A 443 3.11 -31.43 -20.92
CA GLU A 443 2.89 -32.68 -21.64
C GLU A 443 2.06 -33.73 -20.86
N ASN A 444 1.81 -33.57 -19.55
CA ASN A 444 0.92 -34.48 -18.79
C ASN A 444 0.23 -33.81 -17.58
N PRO A 445 -0.92 -33.11 -17.76
CA PRO A 445 -1.67 -32.61 -16.62
C PRO A 445 -2.34 -33.78 -15.85
N ILE A 446 -1.82 -34.07 -14.65
CA ILE A 446 -2.39 -35.08 -13.72
C ILE A 446 -3.69 -34.59 -13.05
N ILE A 447 -4.03 -33.30 -13.19
CA ILE A 447 -5.18 -32.68 -12.52
C ILE A 447 -6.42 -32.73 -13.41
N ALA A 448 -7.52 -33.28 -12.87
CA ALA A 448 -8.82 -33.31 -13.54
C ALA A 448 -9.28 -31.90 -13.93
N LEU A 449 -9.81 -31.76 -15.16
CA LEU A 449 -10.23 -30.48 -15.75
C LEU A 449 -11.19 -29.66 -14.86
N SER A 450 -12.03 -30.34 -14.07
CA SER A 450 -12.99 -29.72 -13.15
C SER A 450 -12.33 -28.98 -11.99
N ILE A 451 -11.22 -29.49 -11.44
CA ILE A 451 -10.49 -28.85 -10.33
C ILE A 451 -9.81 -27.57 -10.83
N ARG A 452 -9.28 -27.59 -12.06
CA ARG A 452 -8.66 -26.42 -12.68
C ARG A 452 -9.68 -25.30 -12.89
N GLN A 453 -10.87 -25.62 -13.37
CA GLN A 453 -11.96 -24.64 -13.53
C GLN A 453 -12.42 -24.02 -12.21
N LEU A 454 -12.46 -24.82 -11.13
CA LEU A 454 -12.76 -24.32 -9.79
C LEU A 454 -11.61 -23.43 -9.25
N ALA A 455 -10.36 -23.78 -9.53
CA ALA A 455 -9.19 -22.99 -9.12
C ALA A 455 -9.08 -21.63 -9.84
N GLU A 456 -9.74 -21.48 -11.00
CA GLU A 456 -9.83 -20.21 -11.74
C GLU A 456 -10.93 -19.26 -11.20
N THR A 457 -11.68 -19.69 -10.18
CA THR A 457 -12.65 -18.84 -9.47
C THR A 457 -12.07 -18.17 -8.23
N VAL A 458 -12.68 -17.05 -7.84
CA VAL A 458 -12.37 -16.41 -6.56
C VAL A 458 -12.70 -17.40 -5.43
N PRO A 459 -11.74 -17.74 -4.56
CA PRO A 459 -11.99 -18.61 -3.42
C PRO A 459 -13.17 -18.13 -2.56
N PRO A 460 -14.01 -19.03 -2.02
CA PRO A 460 -15.05 -18.69 -1.06
C PRO A 460 -14.46 -18.01 0.17
N GLN A 461 -15.30 -17.29 0.88
CA GLN A 461 -14.88 -16.58 2.09
C GLN A 461 -14.30 -17.54 3.13
N LEU A 462 -13.12 -17.22 3.67
CA LEU A 462 -12.50 -17.91 4.79
C LEU A 462 -13.21 -17.52 6.09
N ASN A 463 -14.29 -18.21 6.40
CA ASN A 463 -15.05 -18.07 7.65
C ASN A 463 -14.87 -19.31 8.55
N THR A 464 -15.56 -19.36 9.68
CA THR A 464 -15.50 -20.49 10.63
C THR A 464 -16.13 -21.76 10.08
N ASP A 465 -16.94 -21.66 9.03
CA ASP A 465 -17.71 -22.76 8.47
C ASP A 465 -16.95 -23.47 7.34
N LEU A 466 -15.93 -22.84 6.76
CA LEU A 466 -15.09 -23.43 5.71
C LEU A 466 -14.18 -24.52 6.30
N CYS A 467 -14.48 -25.78 5.97
CA CYS A 467 -13.78 -26.97 6.41
C CYS A 467 -13.43 -27.86 5.21
N LEU A 468 -12.46 -28.77 5.36
CA LEU A 468 -12.08 -29.71 4.30
C LEU A 468 -13.27 -30.53 3.74
N THR A 469 -14.30 -30.76 4.55
CA THR A 469 -15.48 -31.55 4.16
C THR A 469 -16.50 -30.79 3.31
N ASN A 470 -16.48 -29.45 3.31
CA ASN A 470 -17.45 -28.62 2.59
C ASN A 470 -16.80 -27.59 1.64
N VAL A 471 -15.46 -27.53 1.61
CA VAL A 471 -14.69 -26.63 0.75
C VAL A 471 -15.12 -26.73 -0.72
N THR A 472 -15.30 -27.94 -1.25
CA THR A 472 -15.74 -28.16 -2.63
C THR A 472 -17.11 -27.55 -2.90
N LYS A 473 -18.06 -27.73 -1.98
CA LYS A 473 -19.43 -27.19 -2.10
C LYS A 473 -19.43 -25.66 -2.14
N PHE A 474 -18.66 -25.02 -1.26
CA PHE A 474 -18.56 -23.56 -1.26
C PHE A 474 -17.92 -23.02 -2.54
N TRP A 475 -16.91 -23.72 -3.08
CA TRP A 475 -16.31 -23.38 -4.36
C TRP A 475 -17.30 -23.52 -5.53
N GLU A 476 -18.11 -24.59 -5.54
CA GLU A 476 -19.16 -24.79 -6.54
C GLU A 476 -20.24 -23.70 -6.46
N GLU A 477 -20.65 -23.32 -5.25
CA GLU A 477 -21.61 -22.24 -5.02
C GLU A 477 -21.09 -20.88 -5.51
N GLU A 478 -19.83 -20.54 -5.22
CA GLU A 478 -19.19 -19.33 -5.72
C GLU A 478 -19.04 -19.35 -7.25
N HIS A 479 -18.63 -20.49 -7.82
CA HIS A 479 -18.54 -20.65 -9.27
C HIS A 479 -19.90 -20.48 -9.94
N GLN A 480 -20.95 -21.08 -9.37
CA GLN A 480 -22.31 -20.94 -9.86
C GLN A 480 -22.78 -19.48 -9.77
N HIS A 481 -22.60 -18.83 -8.61
CA HIS A 481 -22.97 -17.42 -8.41
C HIS A 481 -22.28 -16.51 -9.44
N ARG A 482 -20.98 -16.74 -9.70
CA ARG A 482 -20.21 -16.00 -10.71
C ARG A 482 -20.73 -16.24 -12.14
N ASN A 483 -21.06 -17.49 -12.48
CA ASN A 483 -21.62 -17.81 -13.79
C ASN A 483 -23.00 -17.20 -14.00
N GLU A 484 -23.86 -17.20 -12.97
CA GLU A 484 -25.16 -16.52 -12.99
C GLU A 484 -24.97 -15.01 -13.17
N HIS A 485 -24.02 -14.40 -12.46
CA HIS A 485 -23.68 -12.99 -12.60
C HIS A 485 -23.21 -12.66 -14.01
N CYS A 486 -22.34 -13.48 -14.61
CA CYS A 486 -21.76 -13.22 -15.93
C CYS A 486 -22.70 -13.50 -17.10
N SER A 487 -23.54 -14.53 -17.00
CA SER A 487 -24.58 -14.80 -17.99
C SER A 487 -25.66 -13.70 -17.99
N GLY A 488 -25.98 -13.13 -16.82
CA GLY A 488 -26.81 -11.93 -16.71
C GLY A 488 -26.11 -10.66 -17.24
N ALA A 489 -24.82 -10.51 -16.98
CA ALA A 489 -24.03 -9.35 -17.41
C ALA A 489 -23.83 -9.26 -18.93
N GLU A 490 -23.73 -10.38 -19.68
CA GLU A 490 -23.68 -10.31 -21.16
C GLU A 490 -24.96 -9.74 -21.79
N LEU A 491 -26.11 -9.94 -21.15
CA LEU A 491 -27.39 -9.34 -21.55
C LEU A 491 -27.46 -7.84 -21.19
N VAL A 492 -26.89 -7.43 -20.05
CA VAL A 492 -26.88 -6.03 -19.57
C VAL A 492 -25.78 -5.18 -20.22
N ALA A 493 -24.61 -5.75 -20.50
CA ALA A 493 -23.50 -5.08 -21.18
C ALA A 493 -23.84 -4.73 -22.64
N ARG A 494 -24.76 -5.47 -23.28
CA ARG A 494 -25.37 -5.09 -24.56
C ARG A 494 -26.42 -3.97 -24.45
N ALA A 495 -26.92 -3.70 -23.23
CA ALA A 495 -27.99 -2.73 -22.99
C ALA A 495 -27.48 -1.38 -22.47
N THR A 496 -26.48 -1.32 -21.58
CA THR A 496 -26.00 -0.04 -21.01
C THR A 496 -24.61 -0.14 -20.38
N ALA A 497 -23.64 0.61 -20.92
CA ALA A 497 -22.29 0.77 -20.38
C ALA A 497 -22.20 1.71 -19.14
N ALA A 498 -23.18 1.69 -18.23
CA ALA A 498 -23.28 2.70 -17.16
C ALA A 498 -23.84 2.25 -15.79
N THR A 499 -24.10 0.95 -15.54
CA THR A 499 -24.92 0.54 -14.38
C THR A 499 -24.36 -0.64 -13.58
N THR A 500 -23.09 -0.60 -13.21
CA THR A 500 -22.53 -1.55 -12.22
C THR A 500 -22.53 -0.99 -10.80
N SER A 501 -22.73 0.31 -10.58
CA SER A 501 -22.85 0.82 -9.21
C SER A 501 -24.18 0.36 -8.61
N SER A 502 -24.10 -0.51 -7.61
CA SER A 502 -25.23 -0.93 -6.78
C SER A 502 -25.87 0.24 -6.00
N CYS A 503 -25.21 1.41 -6.02
CA CYS A 503 -25.61 2.63 -5.35
C CYS A 503 -26.33 3.62 -6.24
N ALA A 504 -27.44 4.15 -5.71
CA ALA A 504 -28.18 5.25 -6.32
C ALA A 504 -27.57 6.62 -5.97
N PHE A 505 -26.76 6.67 -4.92
CA PHE A 505 -26.02 7.85 -4.49
C PHE A 505 -24.71 7.42 -3.82
N ALA A 506 -23.61 8.12 -4.10
CA ALA A 506 -22.36 7.96 -3.39
C ALA A 506 -21.51 9.24 -3.52
N PHE A 507 -21.06 9.78 -2.40
CA PHE A 507 -19.98 10.74 -2.37
C PHE A 507 -18.90 10.28 -1.40
N TRP A 508 -17.67 10.68 -1.67
CA TRP A 508 -16.55 10.57 -0.76
C TRP A 508 -15.60 11.74 -1.00
N GLY A 509 -14.92 12.18 0.05
CA GLY A 509 -13.93 13.22 -0.04
C GLY A 509 -12.73 12.83 -0.90
N SER A 510 -12.12 13.81 -1.56
CA SER A 510 -10.89 13.61 -2.35
C SER A 510 -9.95 14.80 -2.22
N THR A 511 -8.66 14.58 -2.45
CA THR A 511 -7.61 15.62 -2.39
C THR A 511 -7.89 16.82 -3.28
N GLN A 512 -8.65 16.65 -4.36
CA GLN A 512 -8.97 17.68 -5.34
C GLN A 512 -10.40 18.23 -5.19
N ALA A 513 -11.17 17.73 -4.22
CA ALA A 513 -12.55 18.16 -4.04
C ALA A 513 -12.58 19.52 -3.34
N THR A 514 -13.04 20.54 -4.06
CA THR A 514 -13.33 21.83 -3.47
C THR A 514 -14.66 21.79 -2.71
N GLU A 515 -14.89 22.77 -1.83
CA GLU A 515 -16.19 22.99 -1.21
C GLU A 515 -17.31 23.09 -2.26
N GLN A 516 -17.07 23.86 -3.33
CA GLN A 516 -18.02 24.08 -4.40
C GLN A 516 -18.35 22.79 -5.18
N ASP A 517 -17.37 21.90 -5.37
CA ASP A 517 -17.59 20.62 -6.04
C ASP A 517 -18.56 19.75 -5.24
N LEU A 518 -18.36 19.66 -3.92
CA LEU A 518 -19.23 18.89 -3.05
C LEU A 518 -20.62 19.53 -2.95
N GLU A 519 -20.71 20.84 -2.71
CA GLU A 519 -22.01 21.52 -2.66
C GLU A 519 -22.77 21.36 -3.97
N GLY A 520 -22.10 21.59 -5.11
CA GLY A 520 -22.66 21.41 -6.43
C GLY A 520 -23.18 19.99 -6.66
N TYR A 521 -22.45 18.96 -6.19
CA TYR A 521 -22.90 17.58 -6.24
C TYR A 521 -24.12 17.32 -5.34
N LEU A 522 -24.09 17.81 -4.09
CA LEU A 522 -25.12 17.56 -3.08
C LEU A 522 -26.43 18.32 -3.32
N THR A 523 -26.41 19.47 -4.01
CA THR A 523 -27.61 20.28 -4.30
C THR A 523 -28.76 19.51 -4.97
N LYS A 524 -28.44 18.42 -5.68
CA LYS A 524 -29.43 17.55 -6.34
C LYS A 524 -30.19 16.65 -5.38
N PHE A 525 -29.64 16.42 -4.21
CA PHE A 525 -30.13 15.46 -3.22
C PHE A 525 -30.57 16.14 -1.93
N VAL A 526 -30.01 17.30 -1.59
CA VAL A 526 -30.31 18.02 -0.35
C VAL A 526 -31.57 18.86 -0.48
N SER A 527 -32.56 18.63 0.37
CA SER A 527 -33.82 19.39 0.40
C SER A 527 -33.89 20.44 1.50
N ASP A 528 -33.16 20.24 2.60
CA ASP A 528 -33.03 21.18 3.72
C ASP A 528 -31.60 21.08 4.27
N LYS A 529 -30.96 22.22 4.56
CA LYS A 529 -29.60 22.30 5.13
C LYS A 529 -29.53 23.46 6.11
N ARG A 530 -29.27 23.16 7.39
CA ARG A 530 -29.12 24.16 8.46
C ARG A 530 -27.94 23.78 9.35
N GLY A 531 -26.95 24.67 9.48
CA GLY A 531 -25.76 24.41 10.31
C GLY A 531 -24.86 23.29 9.78
N TRP A 532 -24.96 22.97 8.48
CA TRP A 532 -24.07 22.05 7.78
C TRP A 532 -23.32 22.79 6.68
N GLU A 533 -22.01 22.58 6.60
CA GLU A 533 -21.13 23.18 5.60
C GLU A 533 -20.31 22.10 4.88
N ALA A 534 -19.98 22.34 3.61
CA ALA A 534 -18.96 21.55 2.95
C ALA A 534 -17.59 22.15 3.30
N ARG A 535 -16.56 21.31 3.44
CA ARG A 535 -15.17 21.76 3.64
C ARG A 535 -14.26 21.20 2.54
N PRO A 536 -13.11 21.85 2.28
CA PRO A 536 -12.10 21.34 1.37
C PRO A 536 -11.75 19.87 1.67
N GLY A 537 -11.45 19.10 0.62
CA GLY A 537 -11.27 17.66 0.75
C GLY A 537 -12.58 16.87 0.64
N GLY A 538 -13.73 17.53 0.45
CA GLY A 538 -15.04 16.88 0.27
C GLY A 538 -15.65 16.35 1.56
N GLN A 539 -15.45 17.06 2.67
CA GLN A 539 -16.07 16.79 3.96
C GLN A 539 -17.41 17.51 4.09
N LEU A 540 -18.38 16.88 4.75
CA LEU A 540 -19.64 17.49 5.13
C LEU A 540 -19.71 17.59 6.66
N VAL A 541 -19.77 18.81 7.20
CA VAL A 541 -19.60 19.09 8.62
C VAL A 541 -20.82 19.77 9.22
N ALA A 542 -21.37 19.21 10.29
CA ALA A 542 -22.31 19.88 11.18
C ALA A 542 -21.52 20.77 12.14
N THR A 543 -21.86 22.05 12.27
CA THR A 543 -21.05 23.04 13.01
C THR A 543 -21.64 23.49 14.34
N GLN A 544 -22.82 22.98 14.70
CA GLN A 544 -23.48 23.31 15.96
C GLN A 544 -24.58 22.30 16.31
N ASN A 545 -24.87 22.15 17.61
CA ASN A 545 -26.02 21.37 18.06
C ASN A 545 -27.33 21.87 17.42
N GLY A 546 -28.18 20.95 16.98
CA GLY A 546 -29.40 21.22 16.22
C GLY A 546 -29.17 21.47 14.72
N ALA A 547 -27.92 21.36 14.24
CA ALA A 547 -27.63 21.31 12.82
C ALA A 547 -28.38 20.13 12.18
N ALA A 548 -29.09 20.38 11.08
CA ALA A 548 -29.91 19.38 10.41
C ALA A 548 -29.73 19.46 8.88
N VAL A 549 -29.65 18.30 8.23
CA VAL A 549 -29.61 18.18 6.78
C VAL A 549 -30.55 17.05 6.35
N SER A 550 -31.29 17.27 5.27
CA SER A 550 -32.21 16.28 4.69
C SER A 550 -31.81 15.96 3.27
N PHE A 551 -31.65 14.68 2.97
CA PHE A 551 -31.36 14.12 1.66
C PHE A 551 -32.58 13.38 1.12
N THR A 552 -32.83 13.48 -0.18
CA THR A 552 -33.83 12.71 -0.90
C THR A 552 -33.14 11.94 -2.03
N PHE A 553 -33.16 10.62 -1.94
CA PHE A 553 -32.55 9.73 -2.91
C PHE A 553 -33.60 9.10 -3.82
N PRO A 554 -33.46 9.17 -5.16
CA PRO A 554 -34.32 8.43 -6.07
C PRO A 554 -33.99 6.93 -6.02
N VAL A 555 -35.02 6.08 -6.04
CA VAL A 555 -34.85 4.61 -6.09
C VAL A 555 -35.14 4.12 -7.51
N PRO A 556 -34.16 3.51 -8.21
CA PRO A 556 -34.33 3.06 -9.59
C PRO A 556 -35.43 2.00 -9.75
N SER A 557 -36.37 2.21 -10.68
CA SER A 557 -37.51 1.31 -10.90
C SER A 557 -37.15 -0.13 -11.27
N ALA A 558 -35.98 -0.36 -11.87
CA ALA A 558 -35.53 -1.68 -12.32
C ALA A 558 -35.00 -2.59 -11.19
N SER A 559 -34.82 -2.05 -9.98
CA SER A 559 -34.16 -2.74 -8.84
C SER A 559 -35.14 -3.39 -7.84
N GLN A 560 -36.43 -3.41 -8.18
CA GLN A 560 -37.52 -3.38 -7.19
C GLN A 560 -37.99 -4.71 -6.59
N GLN A 561 -37.39 -5.88 -6.89
CA GLN A 561 -37.98 -7.15 -6.41
C GLN A 561 -37.21 -7.98 -5.38
N GLN A 562 -35.90 -7.83 -5.15
CA GLN A 562 -35.19 -8.66 -4.14
C GLN A 562 -33.98 -8.01 -3.45
N LYS A 563 -33.81 -6.69 -3.58
CA LYS A 563 -32.63 -6.00 -3.03
C LYS A 563 -32.88 -5.39 -1.67
N ARG A 564 -31.91 -5.54 -0.77
CA ARG A 564 -31.82 -4.89 0.54
C ARG A 564 -31.09 -3.56 0.38
N TRP A 565 -31.72 -2.47 0.80
CA TRP A 565 -31.12 -1.13 0.71
C TRP A 565 -30.42 -0.75 2.01
N SER A 566 -29.32 -0.04 1.89
CA SER A 566 -28.53 0.46 3.02
C SER A 566 -28.01 1.86 2.74
N ILE A 567 -27.86 2.64 3.81
CA ILE A 567 -27.12 3.91 3.80
C ILE A 567 -25.86 3.69 4.64
N GLN A 568 -24.69 3.88 4.04
CA GLN A 568 -23.41 3.85 4.73
C GLN A 568 -22.94 5.28 4.95
N LEU A 569 -22.63 5.61 6.20
CA LEU A 569 -22.05 6.90 6.61
C LEU A 569 -20.62 6.63 7.09
N PHE A 570 -19.66 7.38 6.57
CA PHE A 570 -18.30 7.36 7.08
C PHE A 570 -18.05 8.68 7.78
N SER A 571 -17.94 8.63 9.11
CA SER A 571 -17.76 9.81 9.95
C SER A 571 -16.39 9.81 10.62
N THR A 572 -15.86 10.99 10.88
CA THR A 572 -14.52 11.15 11.45
C THR A 572 -14.56 11.40 12.95
N VAL A 573 -13.47 11.00 13.60
CA VAL A 573 -13.26 11.09 15.04
C VAL A 573 -12.33 12.25 15.36
N LYS A 574 -12.83 13.46 15.62
CA LYS A 574 -11.93 14.56 16.06
C LYS A 574 -11.77 14.53 17.57
N ASP A 575 -10.57 14.16 18.05
CA ASP A 575 -10.16 14.44 19.43
C ASP A 575 -9.67 15.90 19.50
N ALA A 576 -10.62 16.81 19.74
CA ALA A 576 -10.29 18.19 20.09
C ALA A 576 -10.45 18.34 21.61
N ALA A 577 -9.40 17.92 22.31
CA ALA A 577 -9.24 17.93 23.77
C ALA A 577 -10.03 16.87 24.53
N ALA A 578 -9.45 16.38 25.63
CA ALA A 578 -10.03 15.46 26.62
C ALA A 578 -11.37 15.92 27.27
N SER A 579 -11.94 17.01 26.77
CA SER A 579 -13.23 17.59 27.16
C SER A 579 -14.26 17.63 26.02
N SER A 580 -13.97 17.15 24.80
CA SER A 580 -14.97 17.13 23.74
C SER A 580 -16.07 16.13 24.09
N VAL A 581 -17.27 16.64 24.34
CA VAL A 581 -18.48 15.83 24.56
C VAL A 581 -18.71 14.97 23.33
N ALA A 582 -19.03 13.70 23.52
CA ALA A 582 -19.31 12.78 22.43
C ALA A 582 -20.39 13.35 21.50
N SER A 583 -20.03 13.60 20.23
CA SER A 583 -21.00 14.07 19.25
C SER A 583 -21.97 12.95 18.88
N LYS A 584 -23.27 13.19 18.93
CA LYS A 584 -24.29 12.20 18.52
C LYS A 584 -25.10 12.73 17.36
N LEU A 585 -25.07 11.98 16.27
CA LEU A 585 -25.85 12.27 15.08
C LEU A 585 -27.11 11.39 15.07
N LYS A 586 -28.27 12.01 15.19
CA LYS A 586 -29.54 11.33 14.97
C LYS A 586 -29.81 11.21 13.48
N TRP A 587 -30.18 10.02 13.03
CA TRP A 587 -30.68 9.79 11.69
C TRP A 587 -32.15 9.40 11.72
N GLU A 588 -32.90 9.82 10.71
CA GLU A 588 -34.28 9.43 10.46
C GLU A 588 -34.43 9.14 8.97
N VAL A 589 -34.84 7.92 8.63
CA VAL A 589 -35.11 7.50 7.27
C VAL A 589 -36.60 7.31 7.09
N SER A 590 -37.17 7.94 6.07
CA SER A 590 -38.53 7.69 5.64
C SER A 590 -38.58 7.37 4.15
N ALA A 591 -39.59 6.61 3.73
CA ALA A 591 -39.73 6.24 2.33
C ALA A 591 -41.11 6.59 1.79
N ARG A 592 -41.15 7.12 0.57
CA ARG A 592 -42.39 7.42 -0.15
C ARG A 592 -42.59 6.37 -1.24
N GLY A 593 -43.65 5.59 -1.14
CA GLY A 593 -43.93 4.52 -2.10
C GLY A 593 -45.38 4.08 -2.09
N LYS A 594 -45.81 3.45 -3.19
CA LYS A 594 -47.12 2.79 -3.26
C LYS A 594 -46.99 1.40 -2.65
N ARG A 595 -47.78 1.10 -1.62
CA ARG A 595 -47.85 -0.25 -1.05
C ARG A 595 -48.55 -1.16 -2.04
N ARG A 596 -47.92 -2.28 -2.42
CA ARG A 596 -48.50 -3.27 -3.34
C ARG A 596 -49.55 -4.10 -2.60
N SER A 597 -50.69 -3.51 -2.24
CA SER A 597 -51.79 -4.29 -1.67
C SER A 597 -52.39 -5.15 -2.79
N ARG A 598 -52.27 -6.48 -2.66
CA ARG A 598 -52.74 -7.44 -3.66
C ARG A 598 -54.26 -7.69 -3.59
N ARG A 599 -54.97 -7.08 -2.64
CA ARG A 599 -56.44 -7.09 -2.54
C ARG A 599 -56.93 -5.78 -1.91
N LEU A 600 -57.99 -5.23 -2.51
CA LEU A 600 -58.80 -4.06 -2.14
C LEU A 600 -58.22 -2.68 -2.49
N GLU A 601 -58.85 -2.10 -3.50
CA GLU A 601 -58.52 -0.90 -4.26
C GLU A 601 -59.06 0.40 -3.63
N GLN A 602 -59.29 0.47 -2.31
CA GLN A 602 -60.13 1.54 -1.77
C GLN A 602 -59.60 2.40 -0.61
N GLN A 603 -58.30 2.43 -0.33
CA GLN A 603 -57.73 3.56 0.41
C GLN A 603 -56.25 3.76 0.09
N GLN A 604 -55.97 4.71 -0.81
CA GLN A 604 -54.63 5.23 -1.15
C GLN A 604 -54.09 6.14 -0.03
N ASN A 605 -54.14 5.73 1.23
CA ASN A 605 -53.41 6.44 2.27
C ASN A 605 -51.95 6.06 2.12
N ALA A 606 -51.12 7.01 1.67
CA ALA A 606 -49.68 6.86 1.65
C ALA A 606 -49.18 6.64 3.08
N THR A 607 -49.02 5.39 3.48
CA THR A 607 -48.35 5.05 4.74
C THR A 607 -46.87 5.34 4.57
N SER A 608 -46.38 6.42 5.18
CA SER A 608 -44.95 6.63 5.40
C SER A 608 -44.50 5.72 6.54
N THR A 609 -43.51 4.88 6.28
CA THR A 609 -42.74 4.21 7.32
C THR A 609 -41.51 5.07 7.60
N SER A 610 -41.32 5.46 8.87
CA SER A 610 -40.13 6.18 9.33
C SER A 610 -39.39 5.32 10.36
N THR A 611 -38.08 5.31 10.29
CA THR A 611 -37.17 4.61 11.20
C THR A 611 -36.07 5.58 11.61
N SER A 612 -35.69 5.57 12.88
CA SER A 612 -34.64 6.47 13.37
C SER A 612 -33.66 5.74 14.29
N GLY A 613 -32.48 6.32 14.44
CA GLY A 613 -31.44 5.84 15.34
C GLY A 613 -30.37 6.89 15.56
N ILE A 614 -29.28 6.49 16.20
CA ILE A 614 -28.15 7.35 16.54
C ILE A 614 -26.88 6.76 15.93
N VAL A 615 -26.03 7.62 15.39
CA VAL A 615 -24.61 7.36 15.12
C VAL A 615 -23.82 8.13 16.17
N GLU A 616 -23.03 7.42 16.97
CA GLU A 616 -22.16 8.03 17.95
C GLU A 616 -20.81 8.36 17.30
N GLY A 617 -20.42 9.63 17.37
CA GLY A 617 -19.03 10.04 17.19
C GLY A 617 -18.25 9.60 18.41
N THR A 618 -17.36 8.63 18.24
CA THR A 618 -16.47 8.19 19.32
C THR A 618 -15.25 9.12 19.36
N HIS A 619 -14.89 9.67 20.52
CA HIS A 619 -13.70 10.54 20.69
C HIS A 619 -12.55 9.83 21.43
N ASP A 620 -12.58 8.50 21.49
CA ASP A 620 -11.68 7.73 22.36
C ASP A 620 -10.30 7.44 21.75
N SER A 621 -10.04 7.88 20.51
CA SER A 621 -8.76 7.67 19.82
C SER A 621 -8.02 8.99 19.64
N PRO A 622 -6.71 9.04 19.93
CA PRO A 622 -5.88 10.23 19.68
C PRO A 622 -5.70 10.55 18.18
N HIS A 623 -6.26 9.73 17.28
CA HIS A 623 -6.17 9.90 15.84
C HIS A 623 -7.56 9.95 15.19
N THR A 624 -7.73 10.87 14.25
CA THR A 624 -8.95 11.02 13.45
C THR A 624 -9.03 9.93 12.40
N VAL A 625 -9.85 8.91 12.61
CA VAL A 625 -10.08 7.83 11.63
C VAL A 625 -11.53 7.85 11.16
N ALA A 626 -11.77 7.59 9.87
CA ALA A 626 -13.11 7.44 9.31
C ALA A 626 -13.71 6.06 9.62
N LEU A 627 -14.81 6.02 10.38
CA LEU A 627 -15.50 4.78 10.75
C LEU A 627 -16.83 4.62 10.00
N PRO A 628 -17.13 3.43 9.47
CA PRO A 628 -18.42 3.15 8.84
C PRO A 628 -19.55 2.99 9.87
N SER A 629 -20.69 3.58 9.57
CA SER A 629 -21.99 3.30 10.18
C SER A 629 -22.98 2.88 9.09
N THR A 630 -23.54 1.68 9.22
CA THR A 630 -24.51 1.16 8.22
C THR A 630 -25.92 1.21 8.76
N ILE A 631 -26.80 1.92 8.05
CA ILE A 631 -28.23 2.01 8.31
C ILE A 631 -28.94 1.07 7.33
N TRP A 632 -29.43 -0.06 7.84
CA TRP A 632 -30.19 -1.03 7.06
C TRP A 632 -31.66 -0.63 6.95
N LEU A 633 -32.21 -0.65 5.73
CA LEU A 633 -33.60 -0.26 5.46
C LEU A 633 -34.54 -1.47 5.42
N ASP A 634 -34.43 -2.37 6.40
CA ASP A 634 -35.18 -3.62 6.44
C ASP A 634 -36.69 -3.41 6.52
N ASN A 635 -37.09 -2.31 7.17
CA ASN A 635 -38.49 -1.93 7.32
C ASN A 635 -39.13 -1.47 5.98
N LEU A 636 -38.33 -1.35 4.91
CA LEU A 636 -38.81 -1.10 3.55
C LEU A 636 -39.02 -2.38 2.75
N GLN A 637 -38.71 -3.58 3.29
CA GLN A 637 -38.97 -4.84 2.60
C GLN A 637 -40.46 -4.99 2.28
N GLY A 638 -40.78 -5.14 0.99
CA GLY A 638 -42.15 -5.25 0.48
C GLY A 638 -42.81 -3.90 0.10
N MET A 639 -42.14 -2.77 0.34
CA MET A 639 -42.49 -1.49 -0.27
C MET A 639 -41.66 -1.26 -1.52
N VAL A 640 -42.25 -0.59 -2.50
CA VAL A 640 -41.57 -0.13 -3.71
C VAL A 640 -41.41 1.38 -3.56
N PRO A 641 -40.39 1.86 -2.82
CA PRO A 641 -40.17 3.29 -2.68
C PRO A 641 -39.78 3.87 -4.04
N SER A 642 -40.33 5.03 -4.37
CA SER A 642 -39.80 5.86 -5.46
C SER A 642 -38.68 6.75 -4.95
N HIS A 643 -38.74 7.14 -3.67
CA HIS A 643 -37.76 7.97 -3.00
C HIS A 643 -37.53 7.51 -1.56
N VAL A 644 -36.31 7.70 -1.09
CA VAL A 644 -35.91 7.54 0.31
C VAL A 644 -35.42 8.88 0.81
N ASP A 645 -36.03 9.39 1.89
CA ASP A 645 -35.64 10.62 2.55
C ASP A 645 -34.81 10.28 3.80
N LEU A 646 -33.59 10.79 3.90
CA LEU A 646 -32.70 10.69 5.07
C LEU A 646 -32.55 12.06 5.72
N LYS A 647 -32.98 12.21 6.96
CA LYS A 647 -32.69 13.38 7.79
C LYS A 647 -31.58 13.05 8.78
N LEU A 648 -30.55 13.88 8.82
CA LEU A 648 -29.46 13.83 9.79
C LEU A 648 -29.55 15.07 10.68
N GLU A 649 -29.47 14.91 12.00
CA GLU A 649 -29.57 15.98 12.99
C GLU A 649 -28.52 15.78 14.08
N LEU A 650 -27.64 16.76 14.29
CA LEU A 650 -26.68 16.75 15.39
C LEU A 650 -27.45 17.05 16.68
N VAL A 651 -27.56 16.07 17.58
CA VAL A 651 -28.36 16.18 18.82
C VAL A 651 -27.50 16.38 20.07
N GLU A 652 -26.21 16.07 19.97
CA GLU A 652 -25.22 16.24 21.04
C GLU A 652 -23.85 16.54 20.40
N GLY A 653 -23.01 17.35 21.06
CA GLY A 653 -21.72 17.79 20.55
C GLY A 653 -21.77 19.08 19.72
N ASP A 654 -20.58 19.62 19.43
CA ASP A 654 -20.41 20.89 18.71
C ASP A 654 -20.12 20.69 17.22
N GLU A 655 -19.42 19.62 16.86
CA GLU A 655 -19.07 19.30 15.47
C GLU A 655 -19.30 17.81 15.16
N PHE A 656 -19.80 17.50 13.96
CA PHE A 656 -19.84 16.12 13.44
C PHE A 656 -19.50 16.12 11.95
N GLU A 657 -18.54 15.30 11.54
CA GLU A 657 -18.00 15.31 10.19
C GLU A 657 -18.28 13.98 9.48
N ILE A 658 -18.77 14.07 8.24
CA ILE A 658 -19.01 12.97 7.30
C ILE A 658 -18.05 13.12 6.12
N VAL A 659 -17.17 12.14 5.92
CA VAL A 659 -16.21 12.10 4.79
C VAL A 659 -16.71 11.30 3.60
N ALA A 660 -17.68 10.42 3.81
CA ALA A 660 -18.37 9.75 2.72
C ALA A 660 -19.78 9.33 3.14
N MET A 661 -20.67 9.26 2.15
CA MET A 661 -21.98 8.66 2.29
C MET A 661 -22.35 7.91 1.02
N MET A 662 -22.90 6.71 1.18
CA MET A 662 -23.35 5.89 0.08
C MET A 662 -24.75 5.36 0.36
N PHE A 663 -25.62 5.36 -0.64
CA PHE A 663 -26.95 4.75 -0.59
C PHE A 663 -27.02 3.64 -1.64
N CYS A 664 -26.95 2.40 -1.16
CA CYS A 664 -26.67 1.22 -1.96
C CYS A 664 -27.70 0.11 -1.79
N SER A 665 -27.89 -0.65 -2.87
CA SER A 665 -28.67 -1.87 -2.89
C SER A 665 -27.75 -3.07 -2.86
N SER A 666 -28.06 -4.07 -2.06
CA SER A 666 -27.36 -5.34 -1.98
C SER A 666 -28.34 -6.47 -2.26
N ASP A 667 -27.87 -7.58 -2.81
CA ASP A 667 -28.72 -8.75 -2.98
C ASP A 667 -28.92 -9.40 -1.60
N SER A 668 -30.17 -9.74 -1.27
CA SER A 668 -30.59 -10.18 0.08
C SER A 668 -30.00 -11.52 0.56
N LYS A 669 -29.09 -12.13 -0.21
CA LYS A 669 -28.56 -13.48 0.03
C LYS A 669 -27.15 -13.54 0.64
N ASN A 670 -26.48 -12.41 0.87
CA ASN A 670 -25.14 -12.37 1.47
C ASN A 670 -25.17 -12.00 2.94
#